data_AF-A0A2N9NU52-F1
#
_entry.id   AF-A0A2N9NU52-F1
#
_cell.length_a   1.000
_cell.length_b   1.000
_cell.length_c   1.000
_cell.angle_alpha   90.00
_cell.angle_beta   90.00
_cell.angle_gamma   90.00
#
_symmetry.space_group_name_H-M   'P 1'
#
loop_
_entity.id
_entity.type
_entity.pdbx_description
1 polymer ?
#
loop_
_entity_poly.entity_id
_entity_poly.type
_entity_poly.pdbx_seq_one_letter_code
_entity_poly.pdbx_strand_id
1 'polypeptide(L)'
;MQRQALAGEGNFRVRGRFGRPVEDTGAGETDLSNPNNWPLGKVVAEQGFTSDTNGLAKLAFKLGAGVYRALLETQDRFGKKVTGKLPLQVLNPADTRLAIKIPHLVAAPDWSPQPGQEFMALWGTGYGAGRAFIEIEQRRQMLQRYWTKPGQTQQQIKLAITEALRGGFTLHVTQVRENRGYLESRHVSVPWKNKELDVTWEHFTSKLQPAQKETWSVAIAKATGGAEKEMAELVATLYDESLDAFEGHNWLQRFSVFREDDSYAQTQFGNMAVAFQRIFGRWEKPFESVGITYRSFPRELTERAWGYHRIRRGETYYGGGAYGGYSSLGPVASDALREDRAMDKSPMGVTALAATPAPAGLSMNMAGAVAEPSAPPSRPVSRPDLNQVTARKNLDETAFFFPQLTSDSNGVVRMTFTMPEALTKWRFMGFAHDQSLRSGYLEGHAVTAKDLMVQPNPPRFLREGDVVEFTVKVSNQSDHEQTGTVRLTFNSALDNEPADAALEEEPVPSARNSSAKTKHPGTEQEFVIPAKQSRAFAWRIKVPDGMGLLSYKAVGAATGVSDGEEGYVPVLSRRILVTESLPLPMRGAGSKKFEFTKLLKSGSSKTLQNESLTVQMVSHPAWYAVLALPYLMEFPHECSEQVFNRFYANALARNIANSDPKIRRVFDQWKNTPALDSPLEKNQDLKAVMLEETPWVQQAQSESQARRNVGILFDDNRLNYELGAALSKLTQMQLEDGAWPWFPGGRGNEYITMYIVTGFGRLRHLGADIDTAPAVRSLQWLDAQLNEEYRQIQKGLHPDDYVPSSTDAFYLYGRSFFLKDAAIAGPNKQAVEFFLKQARKFWLQTGCRQTQGHLAIGLKRFAAFNGTTDSTPAAIMASLKERSVSNEEIGMFWRDTELSWWWYRAPIETQALMIEAFDEVAGDAASVEACRVWLLKQKQTQDWKTTKATADAVYALLLRGTDLLSSDALVDVKLDGVDVTPVAGKMQNPKSEIRSQPEAGTGFYEYRFAPRDIKPRLGEITVKKTDEGVAWGSVHWQYLEDMTKVTPYEGTPLKLKKSLYTKVNTAKGPVLEPLKSGVAVGDELIVRIELRVDRDLEYVHLKDQRGSGTEPVNVLSGYRYQDGLAYYESTRDTASHFFIDYLPKGVYVFEYSTRVQLRGEYQTGVAQIQCMYAPEFNSHSESLPLLVR
;
A
#
# COMPACT_ATOMS: atom_id res chain seq x y z
N MET A 1 37.16 -34.08 -21.09
CA MET A 1 37.50 -34.20 -19.66
C MET A 1 38.97 -33.91 -19.45
N GLN A 2 39.37 -33.03 -18.53
CA GLN A 2 40.78 -32.68 -18.25
C GLN A 2 41.15 -32.90 -16.77
N ARG A 3 42.35 -33.43 -16.45
CA ARG A 3 42.88 -33.73 -15.09
C ARG A 3 43.92 -32.70 -14.69
N GLN A 4 43.77 -32.08 -13.51
CA GLN A 4 44.64 -30.99 -13.02
C GLN A 4 45.96 -31.48 -12.40
N ALA A 5 46.99 -30.63 -12.42
CA ALA A 5 48.31 -30.90 -11.84
C ALA A 5 48.35 -30.54 -10.34
N LEU A 6 49.11 -31.33 -9.54
CA LEU A 6 49.36 -31.08 -8.13
C LEU A 6 50.54 -30.09 -8.00
N ALA A 7 50.32 -28.88 -7.47
CA ALA A 7 51.38 -27.88 -7.27
C ALA A 7 51.68 -27.64 -5.77
N GLY A 8 52.96 -27.34 -5.47
CA GLY A 8 53.58 -27.30 -4.15
C GLY A 8 53.52 -25.96 -3.40
N GLU A 9 54.24 -25.95 -2.27
CA GLU A 9 54.18 -25.05 -1.12
C GLU A 9 54.23 -23.54 -1.41
N GLY A 10 53.29 -22.79 -0.81
CA GLY A 10 53.29 -21.32 -0.75
C GLY A 10 52.43 -20.81 0.41
N ASN A 11 52.97 -19.86 1.18
CA ASN A 11 52.39 -19.31 2.42
C ASN A 11 51.12 -18.46 2.18
N PHE A 12 50.13 -18.61 3.07
CA PHE A 12 48.80 -17.98 2.97
C PHE A 12 48.67 -16.66 3.76
N ARG A 13 48.07 -15.63 3.13
CA ARG A 13 47.37 -14.52 3.80
C ARG A 13 46.11 -14.17 3.00
N VAL A 14 44.97 -13.96 3.68
CA VAL A 14 43.68 -13.60 3.06
C VAL A 14 43.06 -12.38 3.76
N ARG A 15 42.56 -11.42 2.98
CA ARG A 15 41.55 -10.42 3.37
C ARG A 15 40.59 -10.17 2.20
N GLY A 16 39.28 -10.13 2.48
CA GLY A 16 38.26 -9.63 1.57
C GLY A 16 36.85 -10.15 1.91
N ARG A 17 35.92 -9.24 2.25
CA ARG A 17 34.56 -9.47 2.76
C ARG A 17 33.53 -9.19 1.64
N PHE A 18 32.44 -9.98 1.63
CA PHE A 18 31.10 -9.73 1.05
C PHE A 18 30.94 -9.34 -0.44
N GLY A 19 30.42 -10.29 -1.23
CA GLY A 19 29.10 -10.14 -1.86
C GLY A 19 28.90 -9.19 -3.05
N ARG A 20 29.64 -9.33 -4.15
CA ARG A 20 29.21 -8.97 -5.54
C ARG A 20 29.82 -9.98 -6.54
N PRO A 21 29.20 -10.25 -7.71
CA PRO A 21 29.91 -10.91 -8.80
C PRO A 21 30.95 -9.92 -9.34
N VAL A 22 32.21 -10.31 -9.29
CA VAL A 22 33.31 -9.55 -9.91
C VAL A 22 33.23 -9.82 -11.41
N GLU A 23 32.91 -8.79 -12.20
CA GLU A 23 33.32 -8.77 -13.60
C GLU A 23 34.83 -9.00 -13.65
N ASP A 24 35.27 -9.92 -14.52
CA ASP A 24 36.66 -10.32 -14.73
C ASP A 24 37.49 -9.11 -15.22
N THR A 25 37.83 -8.25 -14.26
CA THR A 25 38.87 -7.25 -14.35
C THR A 25 40.11 -7.94 -13.80
N GLY A 26 41.01 -8.31 -14.71
CA GLY A 26 42.17 -9.13 -14.40
C GLY A 26 42.96 -8.66 -13.18
N ALA A 27 43.47 -9.66 -12.43
CA ALA A 27 44.41 -9.58 -11.30
C ALA A 27 43.83 -9.42 -9.88
N GLY A 28 42.77 -10.17 -9.53
CA GLY A 28 42.55 -10.62 -8.14
C GLY A 28 43.21 -11.98 -7.89
N GLU A 29 43.83 -12.19 -6.73
CA GLU A 29 44.35 -13.51 -6.34
C GLU A 29 43.20 -14.54 -6.33
N THR A 30 43.29 -15.54 -7.20
CA THR A 30 42.28 -16.60 -7.33
C THR A 30 42.26 -17.45 -6.05
N ASP A 31 41.08 -17.67 -5.48
CA ASP A 31 40.93 -18.54 -4.30
C ASP A 31 41.25 -19.99 -4.68
N LEU A 32 42.48 -20.42 -4.41
CA LEU A 32 42.96 -21.77 -4.68
C LEU A 32 42.37 -22.82 -3.73
N SER A 33 41.55 -22.44 -2.74
CA SER A 33 40.77 -23.43 -1.98
C SER A 33 39.55 -23.94 -2.75
N ASN A 34 39.13 -23.23 -3.81
CA ASN A 34 38.09 -23.65 -4.73
C ASN A 34 38.70 -24.35 -5.96
N PRO A 35 38.47 -25.66 -6.17
CA PRO A 35 39.02 -26.38 -7.32
C PRO A 35 38.56 -25.83 -8.69
N ASN A 36 37.50 -25.03 -8.74
CA ASN A 36 37.07 -24.34 -9.96
C ASN A 36 38.08 -23.29 -10.43
N ASN A 37 38.92 -22.77 -9.54
CA ASN A 37 39.96 -21.80 -9.85
C ASN A 37 41.30 -22.44 -10.21
N TRP A 38 41.43 -23.77 -10.06
CA TRP A 38 42.66 -24.46 -10.43
C TRP A 38 42.84 -24.46 -11.95
N PRO A 39 44.08 -24.32 -12.46
CA PRO A 39 44.35 -24.35 -13.90
C PRO A 39 43.94 -25.71 -14.48
N LEU A 40 43.45 -25.69 -15.72
CA LEU A 40 43.13 -26.91 -16.45
C LEU A 40 44.41 -27.71 -16.72
N GLY A 41 44.37 -29.02 -16.48
CA GLY A 41 45.47 -29.90 -16.86
C GLY A 41 45.15 -30.72 -18.11
N LYS A 42 45.83 -31.86 -18.29
CA LYS A 42 45.75 -32.64 -19.55
C LYS A 42 44.38 -33.23 -19.80
N VAL A 43 43.94 -33.28 -21.06
CA VAL A 43 42.73 -34.01 -21.47
C VAL A 43 42.91 -35.50 -21.13
N VAL A 44 41.97 -36.05 -20.36
CA VAL A 44 41.92 -37.46 -19.96
C VAL A 44 40.92 -38.30 -20.74
N ALA A 45 39.90 -37.68 -21.35
CA ALA A 45 38.94 -38.36 -22.21
C ALA A 45 38.17 -37.33 -23.06
N GLU A 46 37.83 -37.71 -24.29
CA GLU A 46 37.08 -36.89 -25.25
C GLU A 46 36.18 -37.81 -26.08
N GLN A 47 34.95 -37.39 -26.33
CA GLN A 47 33.96 -38.11 -27.14
C GLN A 47 33.09 -37.10 -27.89
N GLY A 48 32.81 -37.35 -29.16
CA GLY A 48 31.79 -36.64 -29.91
C GLY A 48 30.38 -37.06 -29.49
N PHE A 49 29.38 -36.24 -29.79
CA PHE A 49 27.99 -36.54 -29.49
C PHE A 49 27.05 -36.02 -30.59
N THR A 50 25.86 -36.59 -30.63
CA THR A 50 24.72 -36.09 -31.40
C THR A 50 23.51 -36.18 -30.49
N SER A 51 22.71 -35.13 -30.43
CA SER A 51 21.49 -35.13 -29.63
C SER A 51 20.37 -35.88 -30.32
N ASP A 52 19.45 -36.44 -29.53
CA ASP A 52 18.17 -36.95 -30.03
C ASP A 52 17.22 -35.80 -30.43
N THR A 53 16.00 -36.14 -30.86
CA THR A 53 14.96 -35.17 -31.26
C THR A 53 14.52 -34.24 -30.13
N ASN A 54 14.86 -34.55 -28.88
CA ASN A 54 14.58 -33.73 -27.70
C ASN A 54 15.81 -32.94 -27.24
N GLY A 55 16.91 -32.97 -27.99
CA GLY A 55 18.14 -32.25 -27.66
C GLY A 55 19.00 -32.95 -26.59
N LEU A 56 18.75 -34.22 -26.26
CA LEU A 56 19.46 -34.96 -25.21
C LEU A 56 20.54 -35.89 -25.79
N ALA A 57 21.68 -35.99 -25.11
CA ALA A 57 22.73 -36.96 -25.40
C ALA A 57 23.28 -37.55 -24.09
N LYS A 58 23.47 -38.88 -24.04
CA LYS A 58 24.07 -39.59 -22.91
C LYS A 58 25.47 -40.06 -23.27
N LEU A 59 26.47 -39.62 -22.50
CA LEU A 59 27.87 -39.97 -22.66
C LEU A 59 28.40 -40.63 -21.39
N ALA A 60 29.27 -41.64 -21.53
CA ALA A 60 29.85 -42.37 -20.42
C ALA A 60 31.37 -42.28 -20.43
N PHE A 61 31.95 -41.89 -19.28
CA PHE A 61 33.39 -41.75 -19.09
C PHE A 61 33.85 -42.54 -17.86
N LYS A 62 34.95 -43.28 -17.98
CA LYS A 62 35.61 -43.93 -16.84
C LYS A 62 36.71 -43.02 -16.30
N LEU A 63 36.58 -42.60 -15.05
CA LEU A 63 37.48 -41.65 -14.40
C LEU A 63 38.06 -42.27 -13.13
N GLY A 64 39.33 -41.97 -12.83
CA GLY A 64 39.92 -42.28 -11.54
C GLY A 64 39.51 -41.27 -10.47
N ALA A 65 39.88 -41.49 -9.21
CA ALA A 65 39.65 -40.52 -8.14
C ALA A 65 40.44 -39.22 -8.42
N GLY A 66 39.80 -38.06 -8.26
CA GLY A 66 40.40 -36.75 -8.50
C GLY A 66 39.38 -35.67 -8.90
N VAL A 67 39.92 -34.49 -9.24
CA VAL A 67 39.13 -33.34 -9.71
C VAL A 67 39.27 -33.24 -11.23
N TYR A 68 38.14 -33.05 -11.90
CA TYR A 68 38.02 -32.94 -13.35
C TYR A 68 37.15 -31.74 -13.74
N ARG A 69 37.28 -31.32 -15.00
CA ARG A 69 36.32 -30.42 -15.66
C ARG A 69 35.81 -31.06 -16.93
N ALA A 70 34.49 -31.18 -17.04
CA ALA A 70 33.80 -31.47 -18.29
C ALA A 70 33.67 -30.17 -19.09
N LEU A 71 34.02 -30.25 -20.36
CA LEU A 71 33.89 -29.17 -21.32
C LEU A 71 33.00 -29.71 -22.44
N LEU A 72 31.88 -29.03 -22.69
CA LEU A 72 30.99 -29.29 -23.81
C LEU A 72 31.16 -28.15 -24.80
N GLU A 73 31.55 -28.44 -26.03
CA GLU A 73 31.67 -27.44 -27.09
C GLU A 73 30.69 -27.77 -28.21
N THR A 74 29.90 -26.79 -28.63
CA THR A 74 28.93 -26.90 -29.74
C THR A 74 28.81 -25.57 -30.48
N GLN A 75 27.93 -25.49 -31.47
CA GLN A 75 27.56 -24.25 -32.17
C GLN A 75 26.08 -23.94 -31.94
N ASP A 76 25.73 -22.65 -31.84
CA ASP A 76 24.32 -22.23 -31.81
C ASP A 76 23.70 -22.21 -33.23
N ARG A 77 22.41 -21.86 -33.32
CA ARG A 77 21.67 -21.77 -34.59
C ARG A 77 22.23 -20.75 -35.60
N PHE A 78 23.17 -19.90 -35.17
CA PHE A 78 23.85 -18.90 -35.99
C PHE A 78 25.31 -19.28 -36.29
N GLY A 79 25.73 -20.49 -35.93
CA GLY A 79 27.10 -20.99 -36.15
C GLY A 79 28.13 -20.47 -35.14
N LYS A 80 27.71 -19.80 -34.06
CA LYS A 80 28.62 -19.27 -33.04
C LYS A 80 29.02 -20.39 -32.07
N LYS A 81 30.32 -20.51 -31.76
CA LYS A 81 30.83 -21.48 -30.78
C LYS A 81 30.25 -21.18 -29.38
N VAL A 82 29.65 -22.19 -28.76
CA VAL A 82 29.14 -22.19 -27.39
C VAL A 82 29.92 -23.21 -26.57
N THR A 83 30.29 -22.87 -25.34
CA THR A 83 31.05 -23.74 -24.45
C THR A 83 30.42 -23.84 -23.06
N GLY A 84 29.98 -25.03 -22.68
CA GLY A 84 29.55 -25.37 -21.32
C GLY A 84 30.73 -25.92 -20.51
N LYS A 85 30.82 -25.54 -19.23
CA LYS A 85 31.85 -26.03 -18.30
C LYS A 85 31.17 -26.60 -17.05
N LEU A 86 31.52 -27.82 -16.66
CA LEU A 86 31.02 -28.47 -15.44
C LEU A 86 32.18 -29.04 -14.62
N PRO A 87 32.45 -28.56 -13.40
CA PRO A 87 33.42 -29.18 -12.51
C PRO A 87 32.89 -30.50 -11.95
N LEU A 88 33.76 -31.50 -11.82
CA LEU A 88 33.43 -32.85 -11.37
C LEU A 88 34.47 -33.32 -10.34
N GLN A 89 34.00 -33.94 -9.28
CA GLN A 89 34.85 -34.58 -8.27
C GLN A 89 34.52 -36.07 -8.23
N VAL A 90 35.54 -36.90 -8.44
CA VAL A 90 35.42 -38.35 -8.39
C VAL A 90 36.11 -38.82 -7.12
N LEU A 91 35.35 -39.43 -6.23
CA LEU A 91 35.82 -39.88 -4.92
C LEU A 91 35.63 -41.39 -4.84
N ASN A 92 36.61 -42.11 -4.31
CA ASN A 92 36.43 -43.51 -3.94
C ASN A 92 36.06 -43.60 -2.45
N PRO A 93 34.82 -43.96 -2.09
CA PRO A 93 34.38 -43.95 -0.69
C PRO A 93 35.16 -44.91 0.22
N ALA A 94 35.83 -45.92 -0.33
CA ALA A 94 36.59 -46.90 0.43
C ALA A 94 37.99 -46.41 0.86
N ASP A 95 38.49 -45.32 0.29
CA ASP A 95 39.82 -44.80 0.64
C ASP A 95 39.84 -44.23 2.05
N THR A 96 40.94 -44.43 2.78
CA THR A 96 41.14 -43.91 4.15
C THR A 96 41.83 -42.54 4.18
N ARG A 97 42.22 -42.01 3.00
CA ARG A 97 42.89 -40.72 2.83
C ARG A 97 42.27 -39.98 1.66
N LEU A 98 41.91 -38.71 1.87
CA LEU A 98 41.44 -37.86 0.78
C LEU A 98 42.65 -37.46 -0.09
N ALA A 99 42.66 -37.90 -1.34
CA ALA A 99 43.74 -37.58 -2.29
C ALA A 99 43.72 -36.11 -2.76
N ILE A 100 42.58 -35.43 -2.60
CA ILE A 100 42.38 -34.04 -3.04
C ILE A 100 42.85 -33.07 -1.95
N LYS A 101 43.67 -32.08 -2.34
CA LYS A 101 44.24 -31.07 -1.44
C LYS A 101 43.28 -29.93 -1.10
N ILE A 102 42.05 -30.28 -0.68
CA ILE A 102 41.06 -29.33 -0.17
C ILE A 102 40.94 -29.46 1.35
N PRO A 103 40.80 -28.36 2.11
CA PRO A 103 40.89 -28.40 3.56
C PRO A 103 39.71 -29.12 4.22
N HIS A 104 38.53 -29.09 3.62
CA HIS A 104 37.30 -29.69 4.14
C HIS A 104 36.39 -30.12 2.98
N LEU A 105 35.84 -31.32 3.05
CA LEU A 105 34.90 -31.88 2.08
C LEU A 105 33.79 -32.62 2.81
N VAL A 106 32.54 -32.30 2.48
CA VAL A 106 31.38 -33.12 2.78
C VAL A 106 30.64 -33.36 1.48
N ALA A 107 30.48 -34.63 1.09
CA ALA A 107 29.82 -35.00 -0.17
C ALA A 107 28.97 -36.26 0.02
N ALA A 108 27.84 -36.35 -0.68
CA ALA A 108 27.00 -37.55 -0.74
C ALA A 108 26.61 -37.80 -2.21
N PRO A 109 26.43 -39.06 -2.64
CA PRO A 109 25.91 -39.38 -3.98
C PRO A 109 24.42 -39.00 -4.11
N ASP A 110 23.69 -39.01 -3.00
CA ASP A 110 22.29 -38.62 -2.92
C ASP A 110 22.02 -37.94 -1.56
N TRP A 111 21.33 -36.80 -1.60
CA TRP A 111 20.89 -36.05 -0.41
C TRP A 111 19.39 -36.22 -0.14
N SER A 112 18.69 -37.07 -0.90
CA SER A 112 17.25 -37.34 -0.79
C SER A 112 16.88 -38.85 -0.73
N PRO A 113 17.53 -39.65 0.15
CA PRO A 113 17.29 -41.09 0.21
C PRO A 113 15.85 -41.44 0.65
N GLN A 114 15.33 -42.58 0.16
CA GLN A 114 14.04 -43.14 0.57
C GLN A 114 14.16 -44.03 1.81
N PRO A 115 13.08 -44.20 2.60
CA PRO A 115 12.99 -45.27 3.58
C PRO A 115 13.31 -46.65 2.98
N GLY A 116 14.09 -47.44 3.70
CA GLY A 116 14.65 -48.71 3.26
C GLY A 116 16.04 -48.61 2.61
N GLN A 117 16.51 -47.41 2.28
CA GLN A 117 17.88 -47.17 1.78
C GLN A 117 18.85 -46.82 2.93
N GLU A 118 20.15 -46.84 2.66
CA GLU A 118 21.20 -46.34 3.56
C GLU A 118 21.69 -44.98 3.04
N PHE A 119 21.61 -43.94 3.86
CA PHE A 119 22.30 -42.68 3.59
C PHE A 119 23.79 -42.85 3.81
N MET A 120 24.59 -42.40 2.84
CA MET A 120 26.04 -42.36 2.93
C MET A 120 26.54 -40.99 2.50
N ALA A 121 27.17 -40.28 3.41
CA ALA A 121 28.00 -39.12 3.10
C ALA A 121 29.47 -39.45 3.37
N LEU A 122 30.35 -38.63 2.82
CA LEU A 122 31.78 -38.73 2.97
C LEU A 122 32.30 -37.42 3.54
N TRP A 123 32.95 -37.50 4.69
CA TRP A 123 33.80 -36.42 5.17
C TRP A 123 35.24 -36.69 4.75
N GLY A 124 35.94 -35.66 4.30
CA GLY A 124 37.36 -35.75 4.00
C GLY A 124 38.10 -34.43 4.20
N THR A 125 39.42 -34.55 4.36
CA THR A 125 40.33 -33.41 4.49
C THR A 125 41.67 -33.70 3.81
N GLY A 126 42.17 -32.75 3.03
CA GLY A 126 43.42 -32.84 2.29
C GLY A 126 44.68 -32.62 3.13
N TYR A 127 44.51 -32.25 4.42
CA TYR A 127 45.58 -32.22 5.40
C TYR A 127 46.17 -33.62 5.61
N GLY A 128 47.45 -33.71 5.98
CA GLY A 128 48.12 -35.00 6.22
C GLY A 128 47.55 -35.79 7.41
N ALA A 129 46.90 -35.10 8.33
CA ALA A 129 46.12 -35.67 9.43
C ALA A 129 45.00 -34.70 9.82
N GLY A 130 43.85 -35.22 10.26
CA GLY A 130 42.73 -34.43 10.73
C GLY A 130 41.62 -35.32 11.29
N ARG A 131 40.70 -34.74 12.06
CA ARG A 131 39.47 -35.37 12.54
C ARG A 131 38.31 -34.38 12.39
N ALA A 132 37.10 -34.90 12.23
CA ALA A 132 35.88 -34.13 12.32
C ALA A 132 34.98 -34.71 13.42
N PHE A 133 34.17 -33.84 13.99
CA PHE A 133 33.06 -34.17 14.85
C PHE A 133 31.79 -34.24 14.00
N ILE A 134 31.14 -35.39 14.00
CA ILE A 134 29.96 -35.70 13.21
C ILE A 134 28.76 -35.73 14.14
N GLU A 135 27.71 -35.05 13.74
CA GLU A 135 26.48 -34.86 14.49
C GLU A 135 25.29 -35.03 13.53
N ILE A 136 24.38 -35.96 13.82
CA ILE A 136 23.13 -36.16 13.06
C ILE A 136 21.96 -35.87 13.98
N GLU A 137 21.23 -34.80 13.71
CA GLU A 137 20.10 -34.33 14.48
C GLU A 137 18.80 -34.57 13.71
N GLN A 138 17.75 -35.01 14.41
CA GLN A 138 16.39 -34.96 13.90
C GLN A 138 15.43 -34.59 15.02
N ARG A 139 14.42 -33.77 14.75
CA ARG A 139 13.37 -33.40 15.72
C ARG A 139 13.92 -32.83 17.04
N ARG A 140 15.02 -32.07 16.95
CA ARG A 140 15.75 -31.55 18.13
C ARG A 140 16.34 -32.64 19.04
N GLN A 141 16.52 -33.84 18.50
CA GLN A 141 17.15 -34.97 19.17
C GLN A 141 18.40 -35.42 18.41
N MET A 142 19.45 -35.72 19.16
CA MET A 142 20.71 -36.19 18.60
C MET A 142 20.62 -37.69 18.28
N LEU A 143 20.61 -38.06 17.01
CA LEU A 143 20.58 -39.46 16.55
C LEU A 143 21.97 -40.10 16.62
N GLN A 144 23.00 -39.38 16.17
CA GLN A 144 24.40 -39.80 16.24
C GLN A 144 25.29 -38.62 16.60
N ARG A 145 26.35 -38.89 17.38
CA ARG A 145 27.39 -37.90 17.70
C ARG A 145 28.73 -38.58 17.99
N TYR A 146 29.74 -38.34 17.16
CA TYR A 146 31.04 -39.00 17.32
C TYR A 146 32.18 -38.25 16.63
N TRP A 147 33.41 -38.52 17.04
CA TRP A 147 34.61 -38.08 16.31
C TRP A 147 35.06 -39.14 15.31
N THR A 148 35.38 -38.73 14.09
CA THR A 148 35.95 -39.62 13.06
C THR A 148 37.26 -40.28 13.56
N LYS A 149 37.61 -41.48 13.10
CA LYS A 149 38.81 -42.23 13.55
C LYS A 149 40.10 -41.42 13.36
N PRO A 150 41.05 -41.43 14.32
CA PRO A 150 42.32 -40.74 14.17
C PRO A 150 43.16 -41.35 13.03
N GLY A 151 43.96 -40.53 12.34
CA GLY A 151 44.88 -40.98 11.28
C GLY A 151 44.24 -41.25 9.91
N GLN A 152 42.91 -41.23 9.82
CA GLN A 152 42.18 -41.33 8.55
C GLN A 152 41.64 -39.95 8.15
N THR A 153 41.98 -39.48 6.96
CA THR A 153 41.58 -38.16 6.46
C THR A 153 40.41 -38.22 5.48
N GLN A 154 39.80 -39.40 5.34
CA GLN A 154 38.55 -39.62 4.65
C GLN A 154 37.77 -40.73 5.34
N GLN A 155 36.48 -40.51 5.64
CA GLN A 155 35.61 -41.47 6.30
C GLN A 155 34.16 -41.36 5.81
N GLN A 156 33.48 -42.50 5.76
CA GLN A 156 32.05 -42.58 5.48
C GLN A 156 31.23 -42.25 6.74
N ILE A 157 30.13 -41.55 6.53
CA ILE A 157 29.09 -41.23 7.49
C ILE A 157 27.85 -41.98 7.01
N LYS A 158 27.32 -42.88 7.83
CA LYS A 158 26.22 -43.77 7.42
C LYS A 158 25.04 -43.70 8.37
N LEU A 159 23.84 -43.70 7.81
CA LEU A 159 22.60 -43.78 8.56
C LEU A 159 21.57 -44.62 7.78
N ALA A 160 21.03 -45.67 8.40
CA ALA A 160 19.92 -46.42 7.82
C ALA A 160 18.65 -45.56 7.80
N ILE A 161 18.01 -45.43 6.64
CA ILE A 161 16.82 -44.58 6.48
C ILE A 161 15.57 -45.39 6.77
N THR A 162 14.86 -45.04 7.84
CA THR A 162 13.61 -45.67 8.26
C THR A 162 12.42 -44.76 7.98
N GLU A 163 11.19 -45.29 8.06
CA GLU A 163 9.96 -44.49 7.91
C GLU A 163 9.86 -43.35 8.93
N ALA A 164 10.40 -43.53 10.15
CA ALA A 164 10.42 -42.48 11.17
C ALA A 164 11.29 -41.26 10.78
N LEU A 165 12.23 -41.45 9.84
CA LEU A 165 13.11 -40.39 9.34
C LEU A 165 12.48 -39.53 8.25
N ARG A 166 11.24 -39.81 7.79
CA ARG A 166 10.53 -38.95 6.84
C ARG A 166 10.43 -37.50 7.35
N GLY A 167 10.56 -36.58 6.40
CA GLY A 167 10.77 -35.15 6.69
C GLY A 167 12.24 -34.76 6.75
N GLY A 168 13.16 -35.72 6.71
CA GLY A 168 14.59 -35.45 6.70
C GLY A 168 15.21 -35.31 8.08
N PHE A 169 16.50 -34.98 8.10
CA PHE A 169 17.34 -34.79 9.28
C PHE A 169 18.52 -33.87 8.92
N THR A 170 19.23 -33.33 9.92
CA THR A 170 20.38 -32.45 9.68
C THR A 170 21.70 -33.15 10.02
N LEU A 171 22.65 -33.13 9.09
CA LEU A 171 24.03 -33.54 9.28
C LEU A 171 24.91 -32.31 9.56
N HIS A 172 25.51 -32.28 10.75
CA HIS A 172 26.55 -31.32 11.12
C HIS A 172 27.93 -31.98 11.09
N VAL A 173 28.89 -31.31 10.46
CA VAL A 173 30.28 -31.74 10.36
C VAL A 173 31.17 -30.58 10.80
N THR A 174 31.89 -30.78 11.90
CA THR A 174 32.78 -29.77 12.48
C THR A 174 34.22 -30.26 12.45
N GLN A 175 35.11 -29.52 11.81
CA GLN A 175 36.55 -29.75 11.83
C GLN A 175 37.28 -28.50 12.29
N VAL A 176 38.29 -28.67 13.16
CA VAL A 176 39.15 -27.57 13.60
C VAL A 176 40.59 -27.88 13.24
N ARG A 177 41.23 -26.96 12.53
CA ARG A 177 42.65 -27.04 12.16
C ARG A 177 43.24 -25.64 12.06
N GLU A 178 44.45 -25.43 12.58
CA GLU A 178 45.20 -24.16 12.43
C GLU A 178 44.39 -22.91 12.87
N ASN A 179 43.65 -23.03 13.98
CA ASN A 179 42.75 -21.98 14.49
C ASN A 179 41.67 -21.55 13.47
N ARG A 180 41.26 -22.47 12.59
CA ARG A 180 40.17 -22.32 11.63
C ARG A 180 39.14 -23.42 11.86
N GLY A 181 37.89 -23.02 12.02
CA GLY A 181 36.75 -23.92 12.08
C GLY A 181 36.15 -24.08 10.69
N TYR A 182 35.99 -25.33 10.28
CA TYR A 182 35.23 -25.74 9.11
C TYR A 182 33.94 -26.34 9.62
N LEU A 183 32.86 -25.58 9.51
CA LEU A 183 31.55 -25.91 10.05
C LEU A 183 30.60 -26.07 8.87
N GLU A 184 30.12 -27.28 8.63
CA GLU A 184 29.13 -27.56 7.60
C GLU A 184 27.89 -28.16 8.22
N SER A 185 26.71 -27.67 7.81
CA SER A 185 25.41 -28.19 8.23
C SER A 185 24.55 -28.37 6.99
N ARG A 186 24.08 -29.60 6.77
CA ARG A 186 23.33 -30.00 5.58
C ARG A 186 22.06 -30.72 5.98
N HIS A 187 20.92 -30.24 5.50
CA HIS A 187 19.67 -30.98 5.57
C HIS A 187 19.73 -32.14 4.56
N VAL A 188 19.45 -33.35 5.03
CA VAL A 188 19.24 -34.55 4.22
C VAL A 188 17.75 -34.77 4.13
N SER A 189 17.19 -34.65 2.94
CA SER A 189 15.75 -34.82 2.74
C SER A 189 15.39 -36.30 2.77
N VAL A 190 14.30 -36.65 3.46
CA VAL A 190 13.69 -37.98 3.34
C VAL A 190 12.25 -37.73 2.90
N PRO A 191 11.99 -37.71 1.58
CA PRO A 191 10.78 -37.12 1.03
C PRO A 191 9.56 -38.02 1.25
N TRP A 192 8.37 -37.43 1.13
CA TRP A 192 7.08 -38.11 1.30
C TRP A 192 6.54 -38.70 -0.03
N LYS A 193 7.36 -39.44 -0.78
CA LYS A 193 6.95 -40.02 -2.09
C LYS A 193 5.73 -40.95 -2.03
N ASN A 194 5.47 -41.57 -0.88
CA ASN A 194 4.26 -42.37 -0.64
C ASN A 194 2.99 -41.51 -0.52
N LYS A 195 3.14 -40.18 -0.48
CA LYS A 195 2.09 -39.15 -0.46
C LYS A 195 1.98 -38.40 -1.79
N GLU A 196 2.57 -38.92 -2.86
CA GLU A 196 2.55 -38.33 -4.19
C GLU A 196 1.67 -39.16 -5.14
N LEU A 197 0.90 -38.46 -5.98
CA LEU A 197 0.19 -39.02 -7.14
C LEU A 197 0.96 -38.65 -8.41
N ASP A 198 1.08 -39.62 -9.32
CA ASP A 198 1.54 -39.38 -10.68
C ASP A 198 0.34 -38.99 -11.54
N VAL A 199 0.35 -37.78 -12.08
CA VAL A 199 -0.76 -37.19 -12.85
C VAL A 199 -0.24 -36.91 -14.25
N THR A 200 -0.77 -37.59 -15.25
CA THR A 200 -0.25 -37.56 -16.63
C THR A 200 -1.36 -37.40 -17.65
N TRP A 201 -1.03 -36.83 -18.81
CA TRP A 201 -1.98 -36.73 -19.93
C TRP A 201 -2.20 -38.09 -20.59
N GLU A 202 -3.45 -38.52 -20.70
CA GLU A 202 -3.85 -39.64 -21.58
C GLU A 202 -4.17 -39.12 -22.99
N HIS A 203 -4.86 -37.98 -23.08
CA HIS A 203 -5.07 -37.27 -24.33
C HIS A 203 -4.99 -35.76 -24.10
N PHE A 204 -4.13 -35.10 -24.89
CA PHE A 204 -3.91 -33.66 -24.84
C PHE A 204 -3.64 -33.11 -26.23
N THR A 205 -4.37 -32.08 -26.62
CA THR A 205 -4.23 -31.39 -27.91
C THR A 205 -3.72 -29.97 -27.66
N SER A 206 -2.50 -29.69 -28.12
CA SER A 206 -1.82 -28.40 -27.84
C SER A 206 -2.13 -27.29 -28.85
N LYS A 207 -2.80 -27.60 -29.97
CA LYS A 207 -3.20 -26.61 -31.00
C LYS A 207 -4.70 -26.75 -31.28
N LEU A 208 -5.45 -25.69 -31.03
CA LEU A 208 -6.91 -25.67 -31.10
C LEU A 208 -7.40 -24.55 -32.02
N GLN A 209 -8.61 -24.70 -32.54
CA GLN A 209 -9.34 -23.68 -33.27
C GLN A 209 -10.27 -22.89 -32.32
N PRO A 210 -10.52 -21.59 -32.60
CA PRO A 210 -11.56 -20.82 -31.92
C PRO A 210 -12.91 -21.53 -31.91
N ALA A 211 -13.64 -21.49 -30.79
CA ALA A 211 -14.95 -22.15 -30.61
C ALA A 211 -14.95 -23.68 -30.81
N GLN A 212 -13.78 -24.32 -30.89
CA GLN A 212 -13.67 -25.77 -30.99
C GLN A 212 -14.16 -26.43 -29.69
N LYS A 213 -15.04 -27.43 -29.81
CA LYS A 213 -15.32 -28.37 -28.72
C LYS A 213 -14.17 -29.37 -28.63
N GLU A 214 -13.63 -29.54 -27.43
CA GLU A 214 -12.48 -30.39 -27.18
C GLU A 214 -12.72 -31.28 -25.94
N THR A 215 -12.02 -32.41 -25.86
CA THR A 215 -12.02 -33.26 -24.66
C THR A 215 -10.62 -33.72 -24.31
N TRP A 216 -10.09 -33.26 -23.17
CA TRP A 216 -8.82 -33.74 -22.64
C TRP A 216 -9.04 -34.83 -21.59
N SER A 217 -8.07 -35.74 -21.46
CA SER A 217 -8.11 -36.80 -20.44
C SER A 217 -6.80 -36.92 -19.67
N VAL A 218 -6.93 -37.09 -18.37
CA VAL A 218 -5.83 -37.17 -17.40
C VAL A 218 -5.90 -38.51 -16.68
N ALA A 219 -4.78 -39.22 -16.61
CA ALA A 219 -4.62 -40.46 -15.87
C ALA A 219 -3.90 -40.19 -14.53
N ILE A 220 -4.45 -40.76 -13.46
CA ILE A 220 -3.96 -40.60 -12.08
C ILE A 220 -3.55 -41.97 -11.52
N ALA A 221 -2.31 -42.07 -11.04
CA ALA A 221 -1.76 -43.27 -10.45
C ALA A 221 -0.93 -42.94 -9.18
N LYS A 222 -0.57 -43.96 -8.39
CA LYS A 222 0.37 -43.79 -7.28
C LYS A 222 1.79 -43.57 -7.81
N ALA A 223 2.53 -42.66 -7.18
CA ALA A 223 3.97 -42.49 -7.48
C ALA A 223 4.83 -43.69 -7.02
N THR A 224 4.33 -44.52 -6.08
CA THR A 224 5.04 -45.71 -5.56
C THR A 224 4.16 -46.95 -5.75
N GLY A 225 4.62 -47.94 -6.54
CA GLY A 225 3.95 -49.25 -6.67
C GLY A 225 3.55 -49.74 -8.07
N GLY A 226 3.87 -49.01 -9.16
CA GLY A 226 3.40 -49.37 -10.51
C GLY A 226 1.91 -49.04 -10.70
N ALA A 227 1.37 -49.34 -11.89
CA ALA A 227 0.11 -48.82 -12.49
C ALA A 227 -1.23 -49.10 -11.75
N GLU A 228 -1.23 -49.14 -10.42
CA GLU A 228 -2.44 -49.11 -9.59
C GLU A 228 -3.10 -47.73 -9.71
N LYS A 229 -4.14 -47.70 -10.54
CA LYS A 229 -5.05 -46.58 -10.74
C LYS A 229 -5.79 -46.31 -9.43
N GLU A 230 -5.89 -45.04 -9.07
CA GLU A 230 -6.48 -44.59 -7.81
C GLU A 230 -7.67 -43.68 -8.07
N MET A 231 -8.69 -43.80 -7.21
CA MET A 231 -9.82 -42.88 -7.25
C MET A 231 -9.38 -41.57 -6.59
N ALA A 232 -9.30 -40.50 -7.37
CA ALA A 232 -8.86 -39.19 -6.93
C ALA A 232 -9.83 -38.10 -7.39
N GLU A 233 -9.88 -37.02 -6.62
CA GLU A 233 -10.52 -35.77 -7.02
C GLU A 233 -9.48 -34.87 -7.70
N LEU A 234 -9.90 -34.13 -8.73
CA LEU A 234 -9.10 -33.19 -9.49
C LEU A 234 -9.82 -31.84 -9.56
N VAL A 235 -9.15 -30.77 -9.16
CA VAL A 235 -9.52 -29.40 -9.57
C VAL A 235 -8.71 -29.04 -10.81
N ALA A 236 -9.35 -28.37 -11.78
CA ALA A 236 -8.72 -28.02 -13.04
C ALA A 236 -9.13 -26.62 -13.51
N THR A 237 -8.19 -25.86 -14.08
CA THR A 237 -8.44 -24.56 -14.70
C THR A 237 -7.70 -24.45 -16.03
N LEU A 238 -8.26 -23.70 -16.96
CA LEU A 238 -7.63 -23.31 -18.21
C LEU A 238 -7.89 -21.82 -18.44
N TYR A 239 -6.82 -21.04 -18.45
CA TYR A 239 -6.90 -19.58 -18.56
C TYR A 239 -5.81 -19.04 -19.50
N ASP A 240 -5.97 -17.79 -19.95
CA ASP A 240 -5.02 -17.10 -20.81
C ASP A 240 -3.70 -16.87 -20.06
N GLU A 241 -2.61 -17.44 -20.57
CA GLU A 241 -1.29 -17.37 -19.94
C GLU A 241 -0.72 -15.94 -19.89
N SER A 242 -1.24 -15.02 -20.71
CA SER A 242 -0.86 -13.61 -20.63
C SER A 242 -1.23 -12.97 -19.29
N LEU A 243 -2.20 -13.53 -18.55
CA LEU A 243 -2.55 -13.06 -17.21
C LEU A 243 -1.40 -13.24 -16.21
N ASP A 244 -0.53 -14.23 -16.41
CA ASP A 244 0.64 -14.47 -15.55
C ASP A 244 1.69 -13.34 -15.66
N ALA A 245 1.58 -12.47 -16.68
CA ALA A 245 2.42 -11.27 -16.77
C ALA A 245 2.06 -10.22 -15.71
N PHE A 246 0.83 -10.26 -15.16
CA PHE A 246 0.39 -9.38 -14.07
C PHE A 246 0.74 -9.95 -12.71
N GLU A 247 0.32 -11.18 -12.43
CA GLU A 247 0.61 -11.91 -11.19
C GLU A 247 0.67 -13.41 -11.51
N GLY A 248 1.77 -14.07 -11.19
CA GLY A 248 1.96 -15.48 -11.55
C GLY A 248 0.99 -16.38 -10.77
N HIS A 249 0.08 -17.07 -11.47
CA HIS A 249 -0.85 -17.98 -10.81
C HIS A 249 -0.23 -19.38 -10.64
N ASN A 250 -0.15 -19.86 -9.40
CA ASN A 250 0.43 -21.17 -9.09
C ASN A 250 -0.35 -21.84 -7.96
N TRP A 251 -0.59 -23.14 -8.09
CA TRP A 251 -1.21 -23.96 -7.04
C TRP A 251 -0.15 -24.71 -6.24
N LEU A 252 -0.55 -25.19 -5.07
CA LEU A 252 0.23 -26.16 -4.32
C LEU A 252 0.50 -27.37 -5.23
N GLN A 253 1.76 -27.72 -5.47
CA GLN A 253 2.09 -28.91 -6.29
C GLN A 253 1.89 -30.21 -5.50
N ARG A 254 1.93 -30.11 -4.17
CA ARG A 254 1.67 -31.19 -3.20
C ARG A 254 1.17 -30.58 -1.89
N PHE A 255 0.52 -31.38 -1.03
CA PHE A 255 0.18 -30.92 0.31
C PHE A 255 1.43 -30.63 1.15
N SER A 256 1.46 -29.47 1.82
CA SER A 256 2.54 -29.02 2.71
C SER A 256 2.31 -29.39 4.19
N VAL A 257 1.37 -30.31 4.47
CA VAL A 257 1.01 -30.71 5.85
C VAL A 257 1.95 -31.77 6.43
N PHE A 258 2.81 -32.36 5.61
CA PHE A 258 3.76 -33.37 6.05
C PHE A 258 4.99 -32.70 6.67
N ARG A 259 5.46 -33.27 7.78
CA ARG A 259 6.62 -32.74 8.51
C ARG A 259 7.85 -32.68 7.60
N GLU A 260 8.52 -31.54 7.59
CA GLU A 260 9.91 -31.37 7.14
C GLU A 260 10.73 -30.94 8.38
N ASP A 261 11.93 -31.50 8.55
CA ASP A 261 12.75 -31.31 9.74
C ASP A 261 13.91 -30.35 9.48
N ASP A 262 13.91 -29.20 10.14
CA ASP A 262 14.98 -28.23 10.07
C ASP A 262 15.67 -28.05 11.43
N SER A 263 16.99 -27.94 11.43
CA SER A 263 17.76 -27.60 12.63
C SER A 263 17.75 -26.09 12.87
N TYR A 264 17.45 -25.69 14.11
CA TYR A 264 17.63 -24.31 14.57
C TYR A 264 19.04 -24.05 15.10
N ALA A 265 19.93 -25.05 15.07
CA ALA A 265 21.30 -24.92 15.55
C ALA A 265 22.12 -24.04 14.61
N GLN A 266 22.62 -22.91 15.14
CA GLN A 266 23.60 -22.08 14.46
C GLN A 266 24.98 -22.36 15.04
N THR A 267 25.88 -22.87 14.21
CA THR A 267 27.27 -23.12 14.63
C THR A 267 28.12 -21.91 14.29
N GLN A 268 28.85 -21.39 15.28
CA GLN A 268 29.77 -20.27 15.09
C GLN A 268 31.16 -20.66 15.60
N PHE A 269 32.19 -20.33 14.82
CA PHE A 269 33.59 -20.47 15.21
C PHE A 269 34.24 -19.10 15.29
N GLY A 270 34.70 -18.68 16.47
CA GLY A 270 35.38 -17.40 16.62
C GLY A 270 35.76 -17.07 18.07
N ASN A 271 36.72 -16.15 18.21
CA ASN A 271 37.10 -15.56 19.47
C ASN A 271 36.25 -14.31 19.72
N MET A 272 35.04 -14.49 20.25
CA MET A 272 34.17 -13.37 20.63
C MET A 272 33.67 -13.54 22.06
N ALA A 273 33.51 -12.41 22.76
CA ALA A 273 32.84 -12.40 24.05
C ALA A 273 31.38 -12.84 23.85
N VAL A 274 31.00 -13.98 24.43
CA VAL A 274 29.62 -14.44 24.50
C VAL A 274 29.15 -14.32 25.93
N ALA A 275 27.95 -13.75 26.12
CA ALA A 275 27.31 -13.75 27.42
C ALA A 275 27.08 -15.20 27.87
N PHE A 276 27.39 -15.51 29.13
CA PHE A 276 27.20 -16.84 29.71
C PHE A 276 25.75 -17.38 29.58
N GLN A 277 24.76 -16.48 29.46
CA GLN A 277 23.37 -16.80 29.09
C GLN A 277 23.25 -17.69 27.84
N ARG A 278 24.15 -17.55 26.85
CA ARG A 278 24.13 -18.39 25.64
C ARG A 278 24.62 -19.81 25.89
N ILE A 279 25.42 -20.02 26.94
CA ILE A 279 25.95 -21.33 27.35
C ILE A 279 24.97 -22.04 28.30
N PHE A 280 24.28 -21.28 29.16
CA PHE A 280 23.38 -21.83 30.18
C PHE A 280 21.88 -21.73 29.85
N GLY A 281 21.51 -21.06 28.75
CA GLY A 281 20.10 -20.80 28.39
C GLY A 281 19.47 -19.63 29.14
N ARG A 282 18.18 -19.37 28.88
CA ARG A 282 17.36 -18.33 29.56
C ARG A 282 16.89 -18.80 30.94
N TRP A 283 17.82 -19.10 31.83
CA TRP A 283 17.48 -19.43 33.20
C TRP A 283 17.46 -18.13 34.00
N GLU A 284 16.32 -17.77 34.61
CA GLU A 284 16.29 -16.70 35.61
C GLU A 284 17.21 -17.10 36.77
N LYS A 285 18.29 -16.35 36.94
CA LYS A 285 19.23 -16.52 38.03
C LYS A 285 19.28 -15.21 38.81
N PRO A 286 19.16 -15.25 40.15
CA PRO A 286 19.52 -14.10 40.97
C PRO A 286 20.97 -13.73 40.67
N PHE A 287 21.22 -12.47 40.34
CA PHE A 287 22.58 -11.93 40.25
C PHE A 287 22.66 -10.68 41.10
N GLU A 288 23.79 -10.50 41.76
CA GLU A 288 24.14 -9.23 42.39
C GLU A 288 25.00 -8.43 41.42
N SER A 289 24.63 -7.16 41.20
CA SER A 289 25.43 -6.25 40.39
C SER A 289 26.68 -5.84 41.17
N VAL A 290 27.82 -6.46 40.85
CA VAL A 290 29.13 -6.06 41.37
C VAL A 290 29.87 -5.26 40.31
N GLY A 291 30.12 -3.99 40.58
CA GLY A 291 30.94 -3.13 39.75
C GLY A 291 32.42 -3.46 39.94
N ILE A 292 32.97 -4.37 39.11
CA ILE A 292 34.40 -4.65 39.10
C ILE A 292 35.08 -3.63 38.17
N THR A 293 35.74 -2.62 38.75
CA THR A 293 36.56 -1.66 38.01
C THR A 293 38.02 -2.13 37.96
N TYR A 294 38.49 -2.48 36.77
CA TYR A 294 39.92 -2.65 36.49
C TYR A 294 40.54 -1.33 36.03
N ARG A 295 41.86 -1.20 36.11
CA ARG A 295 42.61 -0.13 35.41
C ARG A 295 42.37 -0.29 33.91
N SER A 296 41.44 0.46 33.35
CA SER A 296 41.25 0.60 31.90
C SER A 296 42.06 1.79 31.39
N PHE A 297 42.51 1.71 30.14
CA PHE A 297 43.04 2.88 29.48
C PHE A 297 41.97 3.99 29.41
N PRO A 298 42.37 5.28 29.45
CA PRO A 298 41.48 6.40 29.24
C PRO A 298 40.62 6.19 28.01
N ARG A 299 39.34 6.58 28.11
CA ARG A 299 38.31 6.34 27.08
C ARG A 299 38.75 6.88 25.72
N GLU A 300 39.54 7.95 25.71
CA GLU A 300 40.12 8.59 24.53
C GLU A 300 41.10 7.70 23.75
N LEU A 301 41.74 6.74 24.41
CA LEU A 301 42.67 5.77 23.82
C LEU A 301 41.98 4.51 23.30
N THR A 302 40.87 4.09 23.92
CA THR A 302 40.17 2.84 23.55
C THR A 302 39.03 3.04 22.57
N GLU A 303 38.35 4.20 22.56
CA GLU A 303 37.20 4.44 21.68
C GLU A 303 37.58 4.74 20.23
N ARG A 304 38.82 5.15 19.94
CA ARG A 304 39.22 5.60 18.59
C ARG A 304 39.83 4.52 17.68
N ALA A 305 40.02 3.29 18.16
CA ALA A 305 40.70 2.25 17.36
C ALA A 305 39.76 1.36 16.52
N TRP A 306 38.45 1.31 16.78
CA TRP A 306 37.52 0.36 16.12
C TRP A 306 36.18 1.00 15.69
N GLY A 307 36.17 2.28 15.33
CA GLY A 307 34.94 3.09 15.19
C GLY A 307 34.63 3.68 13.81
N TYR A 308 35.16 3.15 12.70
CA TYR A 308 34.71 3.58 11.36
C TYR A 308 33.41 2.88 10.95
N HIS A 309 32.29 3.25 11.60
CA HIS A 309 30.98 3.42 10.96
C HIS A 309 30.00 4.15 11.89
N ARG A 310 29.45 5.25 11.35
CA ARG A 310 28.39 6.13 11.86
C ARG A 310 28.78 7.26 12.82
N ILE A 311 29.23 8.36 12.22
CA ILE A 311 28.71 9.69 12.57
C ILE A 311 28.21 10.36 11.28
N ARG A 312 26.91 10.27 11.03
CA ARG A 312 26.11 11.37 10.48
C ARG A 312 24.69 11.24 11.02
N ARG A 313 24.42 12.05 12.05
CA ARG A 313 23.15 12.50 12.65
C ARG A 313 21.97 11.52 12.74
N GLY A 314 21.68 11.14 13.99
CA GLY A 314 20.32 11.05 14.52
C GLY A 314 19.60 9.72 14.29
N GLU A 315 19.76 8.77 15.23
CA GLU A 315 18.69 7.94 15.79
C GLU A 315 19.27 6.83 16.68
N THR A 316 18.76 6.77 17.90
CA THR A 316 19.18 5.85 18.96
C THR A 316 18.32 4.59 18.87
N TYR A 317 18.93 3.45 18.57
CA TYR A 317 18.30 2.13 18.67
C TYR A 317 18.71 1.48 20.00
N TYR A 318 17.73 1.21 20.87
CA TYR A 318 17.81 0.18 21.91
C TYR A 318 17.21 -1.10 21.34
N GLY A 319 17.97 -2.20 21.40
CA GLY A 319 17.49 -3.53 21.06
C GLY A 319 17.25 -4.39 22.31
N GLY A 320 16.31 -5.33 22.22
CA GLY A 320 16.13 -6.43 23.17
C GLY A 320 14.72 -7.03 23.13
N GLY A 321 14.53 -8.14 22.41
CA GLY A 321 13.21 -8.70 22.09
C GLY A 321 12.76 -9.96 22.85
N ALA A 322 11.51 -10.36 22.61
CA ALA A 322 11.02 -11.75 22.57
C ALA A 322 9.54 -11.83 22.09
N TYR A 323 9.32 -12.64 21.04
CA TYR A 323 8.21 -13.57 20.77
C TYR A 323 6.76 -13.24 21.18
N GLY A 324 5.88 -13.18 20.18
CA GLY A 324 4.43 -13.38 20.29
C GLY A 324 3.71 -12.83 19.07
N GLY A 325 3.23 -13.70 18.17
CA GLY A 325 2.68 -13.31 16.87
C GLY A 325 1.37 -12.52 16.95
N TYR A 326 1.27 -11.47 16.14
CA TYR A 326 0.09 -11.06 15.39
C TYR A 326 0.58 -10.38 14.12
N SER A 327 0.06 -10.82 12.98
CA SER A 327 0.37 -10.35 11.65
C SER A 327 -0.20 -8.94 11.42
N SER A 328 0.66 -7.93 11.28
CA SER A 328 0.35 -6.72 10.52
C SER A 328 1.34 -6.63 9.35
N LEU A 329 0.93 -7.15 8.19
CA LEU A 329 1.61 -6.90 6.92
C LEU A 329 1.19 -5.51 6.43
N GLY A 330 1.98 -4.49 6.77
CA GLY A 330 2.03 -3.21 6.07
C GLY A 330 3.39 -3.10 5.37
N PRO A 331 3.46 -2.71 4.08
CA PRO A 331 4.69 -2.76 3.31
C PRO A 331 5.61 -1.58 3.68
N VAL A 332 6.81 -1.91 4.16
CA VAL A 332 7.92 -0.97 4.26
C VAL A 332 8.51 -0.79 2.86
N ALA A 333 8.43 0.44 2.35
CA ALA A 333 9.17 0.86 1.17
C ALA A 333 10.68 0.74 1.45
N SER A 334 11.32 -0.22 0.78
CA SER A 334 12.76 -0.29 0.64
C SER A 334 13.13 0.31 -0.71
N ASP A 335 13.54 1.58 -0.74
CA ASP A 335 14.29 2.13 -1.86
C ASP A 335 15.54 2.85 -1.37
N ALA A 336 16.52 2.01 -0.98
CA ALA A 336 17.94 2.26 -1.20
C ALA A 336 18.72 0.97 -0.91
N LEU A 337 19.35 0.43 -1.96
CA LEU A 337 20.28 -0.72 -1.97
C LEU A 337 19.65 -2.12 -1.82
N ARG A 338 18.83 -2.51 -2.80
CA ARG A 338 18.96 -3.85 -3.40
C ARG A 338 19.72 -3.69 -4.71
N GLU A 339 20.98 -4.10 -4.67
CA GLU A 339 21.63 -4.62 -5.85
C GLU A 339 20.87 -5.86 -6.29
N ASP A 340 20.20 -5.75 -7.43
CA ASP A 340 19.80 -6.91 -8.20
C ASP A 340 21.05 -7.70 -8.57
N ARG A 341 21.26 -8.82 -7.87
CA ARG A 341 21.78 -10.00 -8.53
C ARG A 341 20.76 -10.42 -9.57
N ALA A 342 20.89 -9.84 -10.76
CA ALA A 342 20.34 -10.39 -11.98
C ALA A 342 20.85 -11.84 -12.13
N MET A 343 19.95 -12.81 -12.01
CA MET A 343 20.07 -14.00 -12.84
C MET A 343 19.78 -13.56 -14.28
N ASP A 344 20.86 -13.49 -15.03
CA ASP A 344 21.01 -13.67 -16.47
C ASP A 344 19.73 -14.12 -17.21
N LYS A 345 18.96 -13.16 -17.71
CA LYS A 345 18.12 -13.33 -18.90
C LYS A 345 18.83 -12.61 -20.03
N SER A 346 19.47 -13.37 -20.90
CA SER A 346 20.07 -12.87 -22.13
C SER A 346 18.99 -12.18 -22.99
N PRO A 347 19.17 -10.92 -23.42
CA PRO A 347 18.31 -10.31 -24.42
C PRO A 347 18.69 -10.82 -25.82
N MET A 348 17.71 -11.37 -26.55
CA MET A 348 17.81 -11.49 -28.00
C MET A 348 17.80 -10.07 -28.61
N GLY A 349 18.98 -9.51 -28.83
CA GLY A 349 19.18 -8.31 -29.62
C GLY A 349 19.10 -8.64 -31.12
N VAL A 350 18.06 -8.12 -31.79
CA VAL A 350 18.02 -7.98 -33.23
C VAL A 350 18.87 -6.76 -33.58
N THR A 351 20.14 -6.96 -33.97
CA THR A 351 21.00 -5.88 -34.44
C THR A 351 20.66 -5.53 -35.88
N ALA A 352 19.95 -4.43 -36.08
CA ALA A 352 19.93 -3.69 -37.33
C ALA A 352 21.24 -2.87 -37.42
N LEU A 353 22.13 -3.24 -38.35
CA LEU A 353 23.33 -2.47 -38.68
C LEU A 353 22.93 -1.36 -39.67
N ALA A 354 22.93 -0.11 -39.19
CA ALA A 354 23.01 1.07 -40.02
C ALA A 354 24.49 1.38 -40.33
N ALA A 355 24.83 1.50 -41.61
CA ALA A 355 26.15 1.93 -42.08
C ALA A 355 26.08 3.38 -42.59
N THR A 356 27.02 4.22 -42.11
CA THR A 356 27.30 5.58 -42.61
C THR A 356 28.53 5.59 -43.55
N PRO A 357 28.71 6.65 -44.38
CA PRO A 357 29.35 6.55 -45.70
C PRO A 357 30.77 7.16 -45.80
N ALA A 358 31.54 6.79 -46.83
CA ALA A 358 32.49 7.61 -47.65
C ALA A 358 33.24 6.72 -48.70
N PRO A 359 34.05 7.24 -49.65
CA PRO A 359 33.62 7.81 -50.93
C PRO A 359 34.29 7.20 -52.20
N ALA A 360 33.67 7.45 -53.36
CA ALA A 360 34.15 7.61 -54.75
C ALA A 360 35.34 6.79 -55.34
N GLY A 361 35.11 6.18 -56.53
CA GLY A 361 36.14 6.08 -57.59
C GLY A 361 36.03 4.96 -58.65
N LEU A 362 35.54 5.32 -59.85
CA LEU A 362 35.90 4.84 -61.22
C LEU A 362 35.25 3.59 -61.88
N SER A 363 34.26 3.90 -62.75
CA SER A 363 34.20 3.66 -64.22
C SER A 363 34.29 2.25 -64.85
N MET A 364 33.23 1.78 -65.53
CA MET A 364 33.09 1.89 -67.01
C MET A 364 31.72 1.38 -67.51
N ASN A 365 31.20 2.06 -68.53
CA ASN A 365 30.01 1.76 -69.32
C ASN A 365 30.03 0.38 -70.00
N MET A 366 28.85 -0.19 -70.26
CA MET A 366 28.40 -0.53 -71.63
C MET A 366 26.89 -0.77 -71.65
N ALA A 367 26.21 -0.07 -72.56
CA ALA A 367 24.80 -0.22 -72.88
C ALA A 367 24.56 -1.49 -73.70
N GLY A 368 23.42 -2.15 -73.46
CA GLY A 368 22.94 -3.26 -74.27
C GLY A 368 21.47 -3.54 -73.97
N ALA A 369 20.58 -2.96 -74.78
CA ALA A 369 19.17 -3.29 -74.79
C ALA A 369 18.98 -4.71 -75.35
N VAL A 370 18.34 -5.61 -74.59
CA VAL A 370 17.74 -6.85 -75.12
C VAL A 370 16.46 -7.15 -74.35
N ALA A 371 15.42 -7.48 -75.13
CA ALA A 371 14.01 -7.62 -74.80
C ALA A 371 13.65 -8.47 -73.56
N GLU A 372 12.63 -8.00 -72.84
CA GLU A 372 11.83 -8.79 -71.89
C GLU A 372 11.06 -9.91 -72.62
N PRO A 373 11.01 -11.15 -72.08
CA PRO A 373 9.96 -12.09 -72.40
C PRO A 373 8.71 -11.75 -71.57
N SER A 374 7.61 -11.48 -72.28
CA SER A 374 6.26 -11.28 -71.78
C SER A 374 5.84 -12.38 -70.80
N ALA A 375 5.53 -11.99 -69.56
CA ALA A 375 4.77 -12.80 -68.62
C ALA A 375 3.32 -13.01 -69.13
N PRO A 376 2.71 -14.19 -68.91
CA PRO A 376 1.32 -14.44 -69.29
C PRO A 376 0.35 -13.57 -68.48
N PRO A 377 -0.83 -13.25 -69.02
CA PRO A 377 -1.78 -12.33 -68.37
C PRO A 377 -2.30 -12.93 -67.06
N SER A 378 -2.11 -12.20 -65.97
CA SER A 378 -2.73 -12.48 -64.68
C SER A 378 -4.25 -12.35 -64.81
N ARG A 379 -4.96 -13.42 -64.49
CA ARG A 379 -6.40 -13.37 -64.24
C ARG A 379 -6.67 -12.37 -63.10
N PRO A 380 -7.74 -11.56 -63.17
CA PRO A 380 -8.13 -10.74 -62.04
C PRO A 380 -8.46 -11.65 -60.85
N VAL A 381 -7.73 -11.51 -59.76
CA VAL A 381 -8.07 -12.12 -58.48
C VAL A 381 -9.38 -11.47 -58.04
N SER A 382 -10.45 -12.26 -57.98
CA SER A 382 -11.73 -11.83 -57.44
C SER A 382 -11.53 -11.34 -56.00
N ARG A 383 -11.90 -10.09 -55.72
CA ARG A 383 -11.87 -9.53 -54.35
C ARG A 383 -12.68 -10.42 -53.40
N PRO A 384 -12.16 -10.80 -52.22
CA PRO A 384 -12.93 -11.54 -51.22
C PRO A 384 -14.16 -10.74 -50.75
N ASP A 385 -15.32 -11.38 -50.63
CA ASP A 385 -16.53 -10.77 -50.06
C ASP A 385 -16.45 -10.77 -48.53
N LEU A 386 -16.15 -9.60 -47.94
CA LEU A 386 -16.01 -9.43 -46.50
C LEU A 386 -17.35 -9.46 -45.74
N ASN A 387 -18.50 -9.42 -46.42
CA ASN A 387 -19.81 -9.45 -45.77
C ASN A 387 -20.16 -10.84 -45.20
N GLN A 388 -19.50 -11.89 -45.70
CA GLN A 388 -19.70 -13.27 -45.26
C GLN A 388 -18.74 -13.68 -44.13
N VAL A 389 -17.82 -12.80 -43.72
CA VAL A 389 -16.86 -13.09 -42.65
C VAL A 389 -17.55 -12.98 -41.28
N THR A 390 -17.54 -14.10 -40.54
CA THR A 390 -18.01 -14.14 -39.15
C THR A 390 -16.90 -13.63 -38.23
N ALA A 391 -17.23 -12.66 -37.37
CA ALA A 391 -16.29 -12.09 -36.41
C ALA A 391 -16.41 -12.81 -35.05
N ARG A 392 -15.26 -12.99 -34.40
CA ARG A 392 -15.13 -13.56 -33.05
C ARG A 392 -15.71 -12.59 -32.02
N LYS A 393 -16.45 -13.12 -31.04
CA LYS A 393 -17.14 -12.37 -29.97
C LYS A 393 -16.85 -12.89 -28.58
N ASN A 394 -16.59 -14.20 -28.42
CA ASN A 394 -16.29 -14.79 -27.12
C ASN A 394 -14.78 -14.70 -26.83
N LEU A 395 -14.33 -13.62 -26.18
CA LEU A 395 -12.93 -13.35 -25.88
C LEU A 395 -12.58 -13.57 -24.40
N ASP A 396 -13.37 -14.38 -23.68
CA ASP A 396 -13.17 -14.66 -22.25
C ASP A 396 -11.75 -15.16 -21.95
N GLU A 397 -11.11 -14.62 -20.91
CA GLU A 397 -9.73 -14.97 -20.52
C GLU A 397 -9.65 -16.28 -19.72
N THR A 398 -10.79 -16.86 -19.35
CA THR A 398 -10.89 -18.17 -18.68
C THR A 398 -11.76 -19.09 -19.51
N ALA A 399 -11.17 -20.18 -20.02
CA ALA A 399 -11.91 -21.19 -20.78
C ALA A 399 -12.80 -22.04 -19.87
N PHE A 400 -12.28 -22.44 -18.70
CA PHE A 400 -13.06 -23.10 -17.64
C PHE A 400 -12.37 -23.05 -16.28
N PHE A 401 -13.17 -23.18 -15.22
CA PHE A 401 -12.74 -23.59 -13.89
C PHE A 401 -13.63 -24.74 -13.41
N PHE A 402 -13.07 -25.93 -13.26
CA PHE A 402 -13.76 -27.11 -12.74
C PHE A 402 -13.30 -27.37 -11.31
N PRO A 403 -14.09 -26.98 -10.29
CA PRO A 403 -13.67 -27.05 -8.89
C PRO A 403 -13.60 -28.49 -8.35
N GLN A 404 -14.35 -29.43 -8.96
CA GLN A 404 -14.44 -30.81 -8.48
C GLN A 404 -14.73 -31.76 -9.65
N LEU A 405 -13.69 -32.47 -10.10
CA LEU A 405 -13.79 -33.60 -11.01
C LEU A 405 -13.39 -34.88 -10.26
N THR A 406 -14.00 -36.02 -10.59
CA THR A 406 -13.65 -37.30 -9.98
C THR A 406 -13.20 -38.26 -11.07
N SER A 407 -12.13 -39.00 -10.81
CA SER A 407 -11.66 -40.05 -11.74
C SER A 407 -12.63 -41.22 -11.79
N ASP A 408 -12.75 -41.86 -12.97
CA ASP A 408 -13.49 -43.10 -13.11
C ASP A 408 -12.78 -44.29 -12.42
N SER A 409 -13.37 -45.50 -12.51
CA SER A 409 -12.79 -46.72 -11.95
C SER A 409 -11.42 -47.09 -12.53
N ASN A 410 -11.01 -46.44 -13.62
CA ASN A 410 -9.72 -46.60 -14.27
C ASN A 410 -8.74 -45.47 -13.93
N GLY A 411 -9.03 -44.62 -12.94
CA GLY A 411 -8.19 -43.49 -12.55
C GLY A 411 -8.12 -42.39 -13.61
N VAL A 412 -9.10 -42.32 -14.52
CA VAL A 412 -9.12 -41.34 -15.62
C VAL A 412 -10.15 -40.25 -15.36
N VAL A 413 -9.73 -38.99 -15.51
CA VAL A 413 -10.61 -37.82 -15.50
C VAL A 413 -10.75 -37.29 -16.94
N ARG A 414 -11.98 -37.08 -17.42
CA ARG A 414 -12.26 -36.49 -18.73
C ARG A 414 -12.86 -35.10 -18.57
N MET A 415 -12.33 -34.13 -19.32
CA MET A 415 -12.74 -32.73 -19.28
C MET A 415 -13.21 -32.33 -20.67
N THR A 416 -14.50 -32.05 -20.83
CA THR A 416 -15.09 -31.57 -22.08
C THR A 416 -15.44 -30.10 -21.95
N PHE A 417 -14.95 -29.29 -22.89
CA PHE A 417 -15.14 -27.84 -22.89
C PHE A 417 -15.20 -27.28 -24.31
N THR A 418 -15.63 -26.03 -24.44
CA THR A 418 -15.56 -25.28 -25.70
C THR A 418 -14.52 -24.19 -25.54
N MET A 419 -13.56 -24.10 -26.46
CA MET A 419 -12.56 -23.04 -26.41
C MET A 419 -13.19 -21.66 -26.63
N PRO A 420 -12.80 -20.64 -25.85
CA PRO A 420 -13.05 -19.26 -26.22
C PRO A 420 -12.47 -18.96 -27.60
N GLU A 421 -12.95 -17.88 -28.22
CA GLU A 421 -12.51 -17.44 -29.54
C GLU A 421 -11.26 -16.55 -29.48
N ALA A 422 -10.69 -16.34 -28.29
CA ALA A 422 -9.44 -15.61 -28.11
C ALA A 422 -8.26 -16.36 -28.76
N LEU A 423 -7.47 -15.61 -29.55
CA LEU A 423 -6.26 -16.12 -30.22
C LEU A 423 -5.05 -15.95 -29.30
N THR A 424 -4.90 -16.87 -28.36
CA THR A 424 -3.93 -16.76 -27.26
C THR A 424 -3.25 -18.10 -26.93
N LYS A 425 -2.30 -18.06 -26.00
CA LYS A 425 -1.71 -19.22 -25.34
C LYS A 425 -2.43 -19.43 -24.02
N TRP A 426 -2.84 -20.66 -23.77
CA TRP A 426 -3.60 -21.07 -22.61
C TRP A 426 -2.72 -21.90 -21.68
N ARG A 427 -2.83 -21.64 -20.38
CA ARG A 427 -2.17 -22.42 -19.32
C ARG A 427 -3.21 -23.28 -18.59
N PHE A 428 -3.00 -24.58 -18.65
CA PHE A 428 -3.76 -25.56 -17.89
C PHE A 428 -3.06 -25.83 -16.56
N MET A 429 -3.84 -25.85 -15.48
CA MET A 429 -3.37 -26.32 -14.18
C MET A 429 -4.37 -27.32 -13.61
N GLY A 430 -3.87 -28.47 -13.15
CA GLY A 430 -4.63 -29.53 -12.52
C GLY A 430 -3.99 -29.93 -11.19
N PHE A 431 -4.77 -29.98 -10.12
CA PHE A 431 -4.31 -30.49 -8.81
C PHE A 431 -5.21 -31.64 -8.36
N ALA A 432 -4.61 -32.81 -8.19
CA ALA A 432 -5.30 -34.03 -7.80
C ALA A 432 -5.01 -34.39 -6.34
N HIS A 433 -6.00 -34.92 -5.63
CA HIS A 433 -5.82 -35.47 -4.29
C HIS A 433 -6.77 -36.63 -3.98
N ASP A 434 -6.50 -37.33 -2.88
CA ASP A 434 -7.37 -38.39 -2.37
C ASP A 434 -7.50 -38.42 -0.85
N GLN A 435 -8.29 -39.38 -0.36
CA GLN A 435 -8.58 -39.59 1.08
C GLN A 435 -7.34 -39.95 1.91
N SER A 436 -6.26 -40.42 1.29
CA SER A 436 -5.00 -40.75 1.97
C SER A 436 -4.05 -39.54 2.06
N LEU A 437 -4.53 -38.35 1.68
CA LEU A 437 -3.74 -37.12 1.52
C LEU A 437 -2.58 -37.30 0.53
N ARG A 438 -2.72 -38.20 -0.45
CA ARG A 438 -1.80 -38.19 -1.59
C ARG A 438 -2.21 -37.03 -2.50
N SER A 439 -1.24 -36.40 -3.14
CA SER A 439 -1.50 -35.28 -4.05
C SER A 439 -0.56 -35.27 -5.24
N GLY A 440 -1.01 -34.74 -6.37
CA GLY A 440 -0.19 -34.53 -7.56
C GLY A 440 -0.66 -33.31 -8.34
N TYR A 441 0.22 -32.82 -9.21
CA TYR A 441 -0.02 -31.62 -10.00
C TYR A 441 0.33 -31.88 -11.46
N LEU A 442 -0.47 -31.35 -12.37
CA LEU A 442 -0.28 -31.43 -13.81
C LEU A 442 -0.41 -30.04 -14.42
N GLU A 443 0.51 -29.73 -15.31
CA GLU A 443 0.52 -28.49 -16.07
C GLU A 443 0.57 -28.79 -17.57
N GLY A 444 -0.08 -27.95 -18.37
CA GLY A 444 -0.10 -28.06 -19.82
C GLY A 444 -0.26 -26.70 -20.49
N HIS A 445 0.18 -26.59 -21.74
CA HIS A 445 0.04 -25.36 -22.52
C HIS A 445 -0.58 -25.65 -23.88
N ALA A 446 -1.63 -24.92 -24.22
CA ALA A 446 -2.31 -25.01 -25.51
C ALA A 446 -2.31 -23.65 -26.22
N VAL A 447 -2.46 -23.64 -27.55
CA VAL A 447 -2.50 -22.41 -28.36
C VAL A 447 -3.74 -22.44 -29.25
N THR A 448 -4.46 -21.34 -29.30
CA THR A 448 -5.55 -21.13 -30.26
C THR A 448 -5.08 -20.16 -31.35
N ALA A 449 -5.06 -20.59 -32.61
CA ALA A 449 -4.53 -19.81 -33.73
C ALA A 449 -5.22 -20.12 -35.07
N LYS A 450 -5.25 -19.14 -35.98
CA LYS A 450 -5.69 -19.27 -37.38
C LYS A 450 -4.56 -18.89 -38.34
N ASP A 451 -4.64 -19.33 -39.60
CA ASP A 451 -3.66 -19.02 -40.63
C ASP A 451 -3.61 -17.52 -40.99
N LEU A 452 -4.76 -16.85 -40.95
CA LEU A 452 -4.91 -15.40 -41.00
C LEU A 452 -5.56 -14.96 -39.69
N MET A 453 -4.96 -14.00 -38.98
CA MET A 453 -5.50 -13.48 -37.72
C MET A 453 -5.69 -11.97 -37.83
N VAL A 454 -6.88 -11.49 -37.48
CA VAL A 454 -7.25 -10.08 -37.45
C VAL A 454 -7.46 -9.68 -35.99
N GLN A 455 -6.59 -8.79 -35.51
CA GLN A 455 -6.54 -8.36 -34.11
C GLN A 455 -6.67 -6.83 -34.04
N PRO A 456 -7.87 -6.28 -33.79
CA PRO A 456 -8.04 -4.86 -33.52
C PRO A 456 -7.36 -4.47 -32.20
N ASN A 457 -6.98 -3.21 -32.09
CA ASN A 457 -6.40 -2.61 -30.89
C ASN A 457 -7.28 -1.42 -30.47
N PRO A 458 -8.48 -1.69 -29.93
CA PRO A 458 -9.40 -0.65 -29.50
C PRO A 458 -8.84 0.09 -28.28
N PRO A 459 -9.07 1.41 -28.14
CA PRO A 459 -8.90 2.06 -26.86
C PRO A 459 -9.95 1.56 -25.86
N ARG A 460 -9.63 1.61 -24.55
CA ARG A 460 -10.59 1.26 -23.48
C ARG A 460 -11.87 2.10 -23.51
N PHE A 461 -11.75 3.35 -23.95
CA PHE A 461 -12.86 4.27 -24.14
C PHE A 461 -12.45 5.37 -25.13
N LEU A 462 -13.43 6.10 -25.66
CA LEU A 462 -13.26 7.32 -26.43
C LEU A 462 -13.94 8.48 -25.70
N ARG A 463 -13.56 9.73 -26.02
CA ARG A 463 -14.35 10.91 -25.66
C ARG A 463 -14.83 11.63 -26.90
N GLU A 464 -15.99 12.28 -26.76
CA GLU A 464 -16.45 13.25 -27.75
C GLU A 464 -15.36 14.30 -28.04
N GLY A 465 -15.10 14.55 -29.31
CA GLY A 465 -14.05 15.45 -29.79
C GLY A 465 -12.66 14.82 -29.93
N ASP A 466 -12.43 13.60 -29.44
CA ASP A 466 -11.16 12.91 -29.67
C ASP A 466 -10.96 12.61 -31.17
N VAL A 467 -9.71 12.65 -31.61
CA VAL A 467 -9.27 12.15 -32.92
C VAL A 467 -8.31 11.00 -32.65
N VAL A 468 -8.57 9.81 -33.19
CA VAL A 468 -7.77 8.61 -32.92
C VAL A 468 -7.48 7.84 -34.20
N GLU A 469 -6.28 7.28 -34.31
CA GLU A 469 -5.96 6.24 -35.29
C GLU A 469 -6.28 4.86 -34.70
N PHE A 470 -7.44 4.32 -35.04
CA PHE A 470 -7.84 2.97 -34.67
C PHE A 470 -7.02 1.98 -35.50
N THR A 471 -6.29 1.09 -34.83
CA THR A 471 -5.35 0.16 -35.49
C THR A 471 -5.86 -1.26 -35.47
N VAL A 472 -5.69 -1.98 -36.60
CA VAL A 472 -5.95 -3.40 -36.72
C VAL A 472 -4.69 -4.09 -37.23
N LYS A 473 -4.19 -5.06 -36.47
CA LYS A 473 -3.06 -5.89 -36.86
C LYS A 473 -3.58 -7.13 -37.58
N VAL A 474 -3.09 -7.35 -38.80
CA VAL A 474 -3.34 -8.56 -39.58
C VAL A 474 -2.06 -9.39 -39.58
N SER A 475 -2.16 -10.65 -39.17
CA SER A 475 -1.00 -11.57 -39.06
C SER A 475 -1.20 -12.78 -39.95
N ASN A 476 -0.17 -13.12 -40.72
CA ASN A 476 -0.11 -14.31 -41.54
C ASN A 476 0.71 -15.38 -40.80
N GLN A 477 0.04 -16.40 -40.27
CA GLN A 477 0.66 -17.54 -39.59
C GLN A 477 0.96 -18.71 -40.54
N SER A 478 0.65 -18.59 -41.82
CA SER A 478 0.95 -19.62 -42.82
C SER A 478 2.41 -19.58 -43.29
N ASP A 479 2.82 -20.59 -44.06
CA ASP A 479 4.18 -20.72 -44.63
C ASP A 479 4.32 -20.05 -46.01
N HIS A 480 3.29 -19.33 -46.48
CA HIS A 480 3.28 -18.63 -47.77
C HIS A 480 2.76 -17.20 -47.63
N GLU A 481 3.00 -16.36 -48.64
CA GLU A 481 2.46 -14.99 -48.69
C GLU A 481 0.94 -14.98 -48.84
N GLN A 482 0.25 -14.07 -48.16
CA GLN A 482 -1.19 -13.89 -48.27
C GLN A 482 -1.54 -12.49 -48.78
N THR A 483 -2.42 -12.44 -49.78
CA THR A 483 -2.94 -11.21 -50.39
C THR A 483 -4.45 -11.14 -50.18
N GLY A 484 -4.95 -10.01 -49.70
CA GLY A 484 -6.34 -9.89 -49.27
C GLY A 484 -6.77 -8.45 -48.95
N THR A 485 -7.90 -8.32 -48.27
CA THR A 485 -8.49 -7.05 -47.85
C THR A 485 -8.86 -7.10 -46.38
N VAL A 486 -8.65 -6.00 -45.65
CA VAL A 486 -9.11 -5.78 -44.27
C VAL A 486 -10.11 -4.63 -44.22
N ARG A 487 -11.12 -4.75 -43.37
CA ARG A 487 -12.18 -3.76 -43.17
C ARG A 487 -12.42 -3.49 -41.69
N LEU A 488 -12.63 -2.23 -41.36
CA LEU A 488 -13.11 -1.79 -40.04
C LEU A 488 -14.42 -1.02 -40.21
N THR A 489 -15.44 -1.39 -39.45
CA THR A 489 -16.74 -0.70 -39.41
C THR A 489 -17.20 -0.46 -37.99
N PHE A 490 -17.98 0.60 -37.78
CA PHE A 490 -18.58 0.97 -36.50
C PHE A 490 -20.09 1.07 -36.61
N ASN A 491 -20.80 0.55 -35.61
CA ASN A 491 -22.24 0.72 -35.43
C ASN A 491 -22.54 1.30 -34.05
N SER A 492 -23.69 1.96 -33.91
CA SER A 492 -24.26 2.26 -32.59
C SER A 492 -24.67 0.95 -31.91
N ALA A 493 -24.23 0.72 -30.67
CA ALA A 493 -24.55 -0.51 -29.95
C ALA A 493 -26.02 -0.57 -29.47
N LEU A 494 -26.74 0.57 -29.48
CA LEU A 494 -28.12 0.67 -29.00
C LEU A 494 -29.14 0.18 -30.03
N ASP A 495 -28.96 0.54 -31.29
CA ASP A 495 -29.90 0.30 -32.40
C ASP A 495 -29.25 -0.40 -33.60
N ASN A 496 -27.93 -0.63 -33.55
CA ASN A 496 -27.14 -1.27 -34.60
C ASN A 496 -27.10 -0.48 -35.92
N GLU A 497 -27.38 0.83 -35.89
CA GLU A 497 -27.27 1.70 -37.05
C GLU A 497 -25.78 2.00 -37.38
N PRO A 498 -25.40 2.09 -38.67
CA PRO A 498 -24.02 2.41 -39.07
C PRO A 498 -23.56 3.78 -38.55
N ALA A 499 -22.37 3.83 -37.95
CA ALA A 499 -21.77 5.03 -37.39
C ALA A 499 -20.55 5.53 -38.18
N ASP A 500 -20.06 4.76 -39.17
CA ASP A 500 -18.85 5.07 -39.94
C ASP A 500 -18.84 6.48 -40.51
N ALA A 501 -19.92 6.90 -41.20
CA ALA A 501 -20.02 8.22 -41.81
C ALA A 501 -19.98 9.37 -40.79
N ALA A 502 -20.45 9.14 -39.56
CA ALA A 502 -20.40 10.14 -38.49
C ALA A 502 -18.99 10.26 -37.87
N LEU A 503 -18.17 9.22 -38.00
CA LEU A 503 -16.80 9.14 -37.48
C LEU A 503 -15.74 9.61 -38.50
N GLU A 504 -16.13 9.83 -39.75
CA GLU A 504 -15.24 10.36 -40.78
C GLU A 504 -14.78 11.78 -40.42
N GLU A 505 -13.46 12.00 -40.45
CA GLU A 505 -12.90 13.33 -40.29
C GLU A 505 -13.22 14.17 -41.55
N GLU A 506 -14.06 15.20 -41.39
CA GLU A 506 -14.30 16.22 -42.42
C GLU A 506 -12.96 16.80 -42.94
N PRO A 507 -12.74 16.87 -44.27
CA PRO A 507 -11.50 17.43 -44.81
C PRO A 507 -11.37 18.90 -44.40
N VAL A 508 -10.36 19.21 -43.56
CA VAL A 508 -10.10 20.56 -43.08
C VAL A 508 -9.78 21.49 -44.28
N PRO A 509 -10.55 22.58 -44.52
CA PRO A 509 -10.26 23.52 -45.59
C PRO A 509 -9.18 24.51 -45.15
N SER A 510 -7.95 24.05 -44.85
CA SER A 510 -6.81 24.96 -44.64
C SER A 510 -5.44 24.26 -44.74
N ALA A 511 -4.92 24.15 -45.95
CA ALA A 511 -3.49 24.28 -46.22
C ALA A 511 -3.32 24.65 -47.70
N ARG A 512 -3.18 25.96 -47.98
CA ARG A 512 -2.62 26.40 -49.27
C ARG A 512 -1.21 25.80 -49.35
N ASN A 513 -1.00 24.92 -50.33
CA ASN A 513 0.25 24.24 -50.69
C ASN A 513 0.47 22.86 -50.04
N SER A 514 -0.35 21.88 -50.41
CA SER A 514 0.20 20.56 -50.76
C SER A 514 -0.67 19.94 -51.87
N SER A 515 -0.05 19.48 -52.95
CA SER A 515 -0.68 18.90 -54.13
C SER A 515 -0.98 17.40 -53.99
N ALA A 516 -1.05 16.88 -52.77
CA ALA A 516 -1.47 15.51 -52.49
C ALA A 516 -2.86 15.53 -51.85
N LYS A 517 -3.91 15.34 -52.65
CA LYS A 517 -5.21 14.89 -52.15
C LYS A 517 -5.02 13.47 -51.62
N THR A 518 -4.70 13.32 -50.33
CA THR A 518 -4.81 12.03 -49.66
C THR A 518 -6.28 11.63 -49.67
N LYS A 519 -6.63 10.63 -50.50
CA LYS A 519 -7.90 9.90 -50.39
C LYS A 519 -7.99 9.39 -48.94
N HIS A 520 -9.07 9.71 -48.24
CA HIS A 520 -9.46 8.92 -47.07
C HIS A 520 -9.53 7.46 -47.53
N PRO A 521 -8.83 6.51 -46.87
CA PRO A 521 -9.12 5.12 -47.12
C PRO A 521 -10.60 4.92 -46.73
N GLY A 522 -11.38 4.30 -47.60
CA GLY A 522 -12.70 3.82 -47.17
C GLY A 522 -12.55 2.87 -45.98
N THR A 523 -13.65 2.27 -45.54
CA THR A 523 -13.62 1.25 -44.49
C THR A 523 -12.70 0.07 -44.82
N GLU A 524 -12.30 -0.12 -46.09
CA GLU A 524 -11.46 -1.21 -46.60
C GLU A 524 -10.04 -0.75 -47.01
N GLN A 525 -9.03 -1.58 -46.67
CA GLN A 525 -7.64 -1.44 -47.12
C GLN A 525 -7.12 -2.79 -47.66
N GLU A 526 -6.41 -2.76 -48.79
CA GLU A 526 -5.79 -3.96 -49.40
C GLU A 526 -4.44 -4.29 -48.71
N PHE A 527 -4.10 -5.58 -48.63
CA PHE A 527 -2.87 -6.05 -48.03
C PHE A 527 -2.16 -7.16 -48.80
N VAL A 528 -0.83 -7.17 -48.67
CA VAL A 528 0.07 -8.29 -48.99
C VAL A 528 0.96 -8.48 -47.78
N ILE A 529 0.94 -9.68 -47.18
CA ILE A 529 1.66 -10.00 -45.95
C ILE A 529 2.49 -11.27 -46.17
N PRO A 530 3.83 -11.20 -46.11
CA PRO A 530 4.70 -12.37 -46.24
C PRO A 530 4.43 -13.45 -45.19
N ALA A 531 4.90 -14.67 -45.48
CA ALA A 531 4.81 -15.80 -44.56
C ALA A 531 5.39 -15.45 -43.18
N LYS A 532 4.68 -15.83 -42.10
CA LYS A 532 5.07 -15.59 -40.70
C LYS A 532 5.30 -14.11 -40.32
N GLN A 533 4.70 -13.18 -41.06
CA GLN A 533 4.78 -11.74 -40.75
C GLN A 533 3.41 -11.15 -40.40
N SER A 534 3.42 -9.93 -39.89
CA SER A 534 2.22 -9.16 -39.55
C SER A 534 2.34 -7.72 -40.03
N ARG A 535 1.20 -7.10 -40.35
CA ARG A 535 1.12 -5.69 -40.75
C ARG A 535 -0.02 -5.01 -39.99
N ALA A 536 0.20 -3.76 -39.59
CA ALA A 536 -0.83 -2.92 -38.97
C ALA A 536 -1.47 -2.00 -40.02
N PHE A 537 -2.79 -1.84 -39.92
CA PHE A 537 -3.63 -0.93 -40.71
C PHE A 537 -4.27 0.06 -39.75
N ALA A 538 -4.39 1.31 -40.16
CA ALA A 538 -4.90 2.39 -39.31
C ALA A 538 -6.03 3.14 -40.02
N TRP A 539 -7.08 3.48 -39.27
CA TRP A 539 -8.16 4.36 -39.69
C TRP A 539 -8.24 5.53 -38.73
N ARG A 540 -8.15 6.74 -39.26
CA ARG A 540 -8.26 7.96 -38.48
C ARG A 540 -9.74 8.33 -38.37
N ILE A 541 -10.26 8.33 -37.14
CA ILE A 541 -11.65 8.68 -36.83
C ILE A 541 -11.71 9.90 -35.92
N LYS A 542 -12.78 10.69 -36.07
CA LYS A 542 -13.11 11.82 -35.21
C LYS A 542 -14.44 11.56 -34.53
N VAL A 543 -14.46 11.64 -33.21
CA VAL A 543 -15.64 11.26 -32.41
C VAL A 543 -16.58 12.47 -32.25
N PRO A 544 -17.80 12.46 -32.82
CA PRO A 544 -18.77 13.54 -32.61
C PRO A 544 -19.49 13.40 -31.27
N ASP A 545 -20.25 14.44 -30.89
CA ASP A 545 -21.11 14.41 -29.71
C ASP A 545 -22.27 13.41 -29.89
N GLY A 546 -22.71 12.77 -28.79
CA GLY A 546 -23.93 11.96 -28.74
C GLY A 546 -23.82 10.52 -29.25
N MET A 547 -22.60 10.00 -29.44
CA MET A 547 -22.39 8.63 -29.95
C MET A 547 -22.69 7.52 -28.95
N GLY A 548 -22.48 7.74 -27.65
CA GLY A 548 -22.76 6.73 -26.62
C GLY A 548 -21.87 5.48 -26.74
N LEU A 549 -22.45 4.29 -26.76
CA LEU A 549 -21.70 3.04 -26.88
C LEU A 549 -21.58 2.63 -28.35
N LEU A 550 -20.35 2.45 -28.84
CA LEU A 550 -20.10 1.95 -30.20
C LEU A 550 -19.74 0.47 -30.16
N SER A 551 -20.17 -0.28 -31.19
CA SER A 551 -19.61 -1.60 -31.51
C SER A 551 -18.70 -1.47 -32.72
N TYR A 552 -17.48 -2.02 -32.64
CA TYR A 552 -16.56 -2.11 -33.78
C TYR A 552 -16.56 -3.53 -34.34
N LYS A 553 -16.34 -3.64 -35.64
CA LYS A 553 -16.12 -4.93 -36.32
C LYS A 553 -14.95 -4.82 -37.28
N ALA A 554 -13.88 -5.56 -37.00
CA ALA A 554 -12.71 -5.68 -37.85
C ALA A 554 -12.73 -7.05 -38.55
N VAL A 555 -12.74 -7.10 -39.87
CA VAL A 555 -12.73 -8.36 -40.65
C VAL A 555 -11.67 -8.32 -41.73
N GLY A 556 -11.08 -9.46 -42.04
CA GLY A 556 -10.10 -9.60 -43.10
C GLY A 556 -10.22 -10.96 -43.79
N ALA A 557 -9.98 -10.97 -45.09
CA ALA A 557 -10.01 -12.20 -45.88
C ALA A 557 -8.93 -12.20 -46.96
N ALA A 558 -8.38 -13.38 -47.20
CA ALA A 558 -7.52 -13.72 -48.32
C ALA A 558 -8.08 -14.97 -49.01
N THR A 559 -7.41 -15.48 -50.04
CA THR A 559 -7.85 -16.68 -50.77
C THR A 559 -7.99 -17.88 -49.81
N GLY A 560 -9.23 -18.30 -49.53
CA GLY A 560 -9.53 -19.50 -48.74
C GLY A 560 -9.41 -19.36 -47.22
N VAL A 561 -9.02 -18.19 -46.70
CA VAL A 561 -8.90 -17.92 -45.26
C VAL A 561 -9.50 -16.57 -44.89
N SER A 562 -10.17 -16.50 -43.74
CA SER A 562 -10.74 -15.26 -43.22
C SER A 562 -10.77 -15.26 -41.69
N ASP A 563 -10.73 -14.07 -41.12
CA ASP A 563 -10.87 -13.85 -39.69
C ASP A 563 -11.48 -12.49 -39.41
N GLY A 564 -12.03 -12.32 -38.22
CA GLY A 564 -12.51 -11.04 -37.75
C GLY A 564 -12.77 -11.06 -36.26
N GLU A 565 -12.91 -9.87 -35.69
CA GLU A 565 -13.17 -9.66 -34.28
C GLU A 565 -14.17 -8.50 -34.14
N GLU A 566 -15.10 -8.65 -33.22
CA GLU A 566 -16.12 -7.67 -32.89
C GLU A 566 -16.06 -7.39 -31.39
N GLY A 567 -16.25 -6.13 -31.01
CA GLY A 567 -16.26 -5.71 -29.62
C GLY A 567 -16.92 -4.35 -29.43
N TYR A 568 -16.86 -3.83 -28.21
CA TYR A 568 -17.51 -2.59 -27.83
C TYR A 568 -16.49 -1.55 -27.36
N VAL A 569 -16.75 -0.28 -27.64
CA VAL A 569 -15.96 0.85 -27.14
C VAL A 569 -16.90 1.97 -26.64
N PRO A 570 -16.87 2.31 -25.34
CA PRO A 570 -17.71 3.37 -24.79
C PRO A 570 -17.19 4.74 -25.23
N VAL A 571 -18.09 5.63 -25.67
CA VAL A 571 -17.82 7.05 -25.90
C VAL A 571 -18.35 7.86 -24.72
N LEU A 572 -17.44 8.49 -23.99
CA LEU A 572 -17.75 9.36 -22.86
C LEU A 572 -17.99 10.79 -23.33
N SER A 573 -18.87 11.52 -22.64
CA SER A 573 -19.09 12.92 -22.98
C SER A 573 -17.86 13.78 -22.69
N ARG A 574 -17.63 14.80 -23.53
CA ARG A 574 -16.67 15.87 -23.23
C ARG A 574 -17.20 16.91 -22.25
N ARG A 575 -18.49 16.87 -21.94
CA ARG A 575 -19.11 17.68 -20.89
C ARG A 575 -18.99 16.95 -19.57
N ILE A 576 -18.18 17.51 -18.67
CA ILE A 576 -17.94 16.91 -17.37
C ILE A 576 -18.66 17.69 -16.28
N LEU A 577 -19.15 16.99 -15.27
CA LEU A 577 -19.70 17.61 -14.07
C LEU A 577 -18.54 18.16 -13.24
N VAL A 578 -18.53 19.47 -13.07
CA VAL A 578 -17.57 20.20 -12.24
C VAL A 578 -18.28 20.65 -10.98
N THR A 579 -17.65 20.41 -9.83
CA THR A 579 -18.11 20.92 -8.52
C THR A 579 -17.08 21.93 -8.03
N GLU A 580 -17.54 23.14 -7.75
CA GLU A 580 -16.75 24.18 -7.08
C GLU A 580 -17.47 24.56 -5.79
N SER A 581 -16.74 24.93 -4.74
CA SER A 581 -17.36 25.25 -3.46
C SER A 581 -16.68 26.37 -2.71
N LEU A 582 -17.47 27.30 -2.20
CA LEU A 582 -16.96 28.43 -1.42
C LEU A 582 -17.29 28.22 0.07
N PRO A 583 -16.29 28.01 0.93
CA PRO A 583 -16.49 27.99 2.38
C PRO A 583 -16.94 29.35 2.91
N LEU A 584 -17.88 29.34 3.86
CA LEU A 584 -18.47 30.51 4.52
C LEU A 584 -18.18 30.50 6.04
N PRO A 585 -16.93 30.68 6.48
CA PRO A 585 -16.59 30.71 7.90
C PRO A 585 -17.08 32.01 8.57
N MET A 586 -17.74 31.89 9.71
CA MET A 586 -18.19 33.01 10.55
C MET A 586 -17.73 32.85 11.99
N ARG A 587 -17.33 33.96 12.62
CA ARG A 587 -16.87 34.01 14.01
C ARG A 587 -17.41 35.26 14.71
N GLY A 588 -18.04 35.07 15.86
CA GLY A 588 -18.67 36.11 16.66
C GLY A 588 -19.91 36.71 15.99
N ALA A 589 -20.57 37.62 16.69
CA ALA A 589 -21.69 38.37 16.15
C ALA A 589 -21.18 39.38 15.09
N GLY A 590 -21.81 39.41 13.91
CA GLY A 590 -21.39 40.27 12.82
C GLY A 590 -21.94 39.88 11.45
N SER A 591 -21.58 40.65 10.43
CA SER A 591 -21.94 40.41 9.03
C SER A 591 -20.69 40.38 8.16
N LYS A 592 -20.56 39.37 7.30
CA LYS A 592 -19.44 39.18 6.36
C LYS A 592 -19.98 38.98 4.95
N LYS A 593 -19.31 39.61 3.99
CA LYS A 593 -19.60 39.42 2.55
C LYS A 593 -18.58 38.46 1.95
N PHE A 594 -19.05 37.58 1.09
CA PHE A 594 -18.26 36.63 0.34
C PHE A 594 -18.58 36.77 -1.15
N GLU A 595 -17.57 36.58 -2.00
CA GLU A 595 -17.73 36.62 -3.44
C GLU A 595 -17.33 35.26 -4.04
N PHE A 596 -18.29 34.58 -4.66
CA PHE A 596 -18.02 33.38 -5.44
C PHE A 596 -17.61 33.80 -6.86
N THR A 597 -16.35 34.23 -7.01
CA THR A 597 -15.83 34.87 -8.24
C THR A 597 -16.05 34.06 -9.51
N LYS A 598 -15.95 32.73 -9.47
CA LYS A 598 -16.19 31.85 -10.63
C LYS A 598 -17.66 31.86 -11.06
N LEU A 599 -18.59 31.71 -10.12
CA LEU A 599 -20.02 31.84 -10.37
C LEU A 599 -20.37 33.23 -10.93
N LEU A 600 -19.78 34.31 -10.39
CA LEU A 600 -19.97 35.67 -10.93
C LEU A 600 -19.51 35.83 -12.39
N LYS A 601 -18.51 35.04 -12.81
CA LYS A 601 -17.95 35.06 -14.18
C LYS A 601 -18.56 34.01 -15.11
N SER A 602 -19.43 33.14 -14.60
CA SER A 602 -20.02 31.99 -15.33
C SER A 602 -20.73 32.39 -16.63
N GLY A 603 -21.34 33.57 -16.68
CA GLY A 603 -22.04 34.08 -17.88
C GLY A 603 -21.15 34.35 -19.10
N SER A 604 -19.82 34.23 -18.97
CA SER A 604 -18.88 34.34 -20.09
C SER A 604 -18.72 33.05 -20.90
N SER A 605 -19.05 31.89 -20.33
CA SER A 605 -19.00 30.61 -21.05
C SER A 605 -20.31 30.35 -21.79
N LYS A 606 -20.21 29.92 -23.05
CA LYS A 606 -21.36 29.53 -23.90
C LYS A 606 -21.74 28.06 -23.78
N THR A 607 -20.88 27.24 -23.18
CA THR A 607 -21.04 25.78 -23.06
C THR A 607 -21.35 25.33 -21.64
N LEU A 608 -21.19 26.23 -20.66
CA LEU A 608 -21.54 25.99 -19.27
C LEU A 608 -23.05 25.81 -19.11
N GLN A 609 -23.44 24.76 -18.41
CA GLN A 609 -24.83 24.49 -18.03
C GLN A 609 -24.90 24.26 -16.51
N ASN A 610 -25.65 25.10 -15.80
CA ASN A 610 -25.84 24.96 -14.36
C ASN A 610 -26.66 23.70 -14.04
N GLU A 611 -26.23 22.95 -13.02
CA GLU A 611 -26.92 21.74 -12.55
C GLU A 611 -27.43 21.88 -11.11
N SER A 612 -26.65 22.47 -10.21
CA SER A 612 -27.10 22.75 -8.84
C SER A 612 -26.33 23.90 -8.20
N LEU A 613 -27.00 24.66 -7.35
CA LEU A 613 -26.37 25.60 -6.42
C LEU A 613 -26.99 25.35 -5.05
N THR A 614 -26.19 24.86 -4.13
CA THR A 614 -26.65 24.45 -2.80
C THR A 614 -25.92 25.26 -1.75
N VAL A 615 -26.69 25.92 -0.88
CA VAL A 615 -26.17 26.61 0.29
C VAL A 615 -26.40 25.70 1.50
N GLN A 616 -25.33 25.45 2.25
CA GLN A 616 -25.39 24.73 3.52
C GLN A 616 -24.82 25.62 4.62
N MET A 617 -25.42 25.59 5.80
CA MET A 617 -24.96 26.37 6.94
C MET A 617 -25.20 25.63 8.25
N VAL A 618 -24.18 25.57 9.10
CA VAL A 618 -24.24 25.12 10.49
C VAL A 618 -24.11 26.35 11.39
N SER A 619 -25.17 26.64 12.13
CA SER A 619 -25.24 27.84 12.97
C SER A 619 -24.56 27.66 14.33
N HIS A 620 -24.57 26.42 14.87
CA HIS A 620 -24.08 26.09 16.21
C HIS A 620 -23.23 24.82 16.23
N PRO A 621 -21.97 24.87 15.75
CA PRO A 621 -21.14 23.68 15.61
C PRO A 621 -20.66 23.05 16.91
N ALA A 622 -20.85 23.71 18.06
CA ALA A 622 -20.55 23.13 19.38
C ALA A 622 -21.31 21.82 19.63
N TRP A 623 -22.49 21.65 19.02
CA TRP A 623 -23.28 20.40 19.08
C TRP A 623 -22.56 19.19 18.46
N TYR A 624 -21.59 19.38 17.55
CA TYR A 624 -20.80 18.26 17.03
C TYR A 624 -19.91 17.59 18.08
N ALA A 625 -19.53 18.32 19.14
CA ALA A 625 -18.82 17.73 20.27
C ALA A 625 -19.75 16.82 21.09
N VAL A 626 -21.02 17.20 21.25
CA VAL A 626 -22.04 16.37 21.91
C VAL A 626 -22.33 15.11 21.09
N LEU A 627 -22.39 15.24 19.77
CA LEU A 627 -22.56 14.11 18.84
C LEU A 627 -21.37 13.13 18.82
N ALA A 628 -20.22 13.49 19.41
CA ALA A 628 -19.07 12.59 19.57
C ALA A 628 -19.13 11.73 20.85
N LEU A 629 -20.01 12.04 21.81
CA LEU A 629 -20.16 11.28 23.06
C LEU A 629 -20.55 9.80 22.89
N PRO A 630 -21.44 9.41 21.95
CA PRO A 630 -21.79 8.00 21.72
C PRO A 630 -20.59 7.09 21.45
N TYR A 631 -19.59 7.59 20.72
CA TYR A 631 -18.38 6.83 20.43
C TYR A 631 -17.68 6.38 21.72
N LEU A 632 -17.66 7.22 22.76
CA LEU A 632 -17.12 6.86 24.07
C LEU A 632 -17.99 5.87 24.84
N MET A 633 -19.31 5.94 24.66
CA MET A 633 -20.29 5.09 25.35
C MET A 633 -20.31 3.67 24.80
N GLU A 634 -20.10 3.50 23.49
CA GLU A 634 -20.29 2.24 22.78
C GLU A 634 -18.95 1.52 22.46
N PHE A 635 -17.80 2.11 22.78
CA PHE A 635 -16.49 1.53 22.47
C PHE A 635 -16.28 0.15 23.15
N PRO A 636 -15.89 -0.91 22.41
CA PRO A 636 -16.17 -2.29 22.83
C PRO A 636 -15.18 -2.91 23.81
N HIS A 637 -13.99 -2.33 24.07
CA HIS A 637 -13.00 -3.02 24.93
C HIS A 637 -13.16 -2.69 26.41
N GLU A 638 -12.75 -3.65 27.24
CA GLU A 638 -13.04 -3.70 28.68
C GLU A 638 -11.80 -3.42 29.56
N CYS A 639 -10.87 -2.60 29.05
CA CYS A 639 -9.73 -2.13 29.86
C CYS A 639 -10.16 -0.97 30.78
N SER A 640 -9.40 -0.72 31.86
CA SER A 640 -9.80 0.27 32.88
C SER A 640 -9.95 1.68 32.35
N GLU A 641 -9.14 2.07 31.36
CA GLU A 641 -9.22 3.37 30.68
C GLU A 641 -10.52 3.52 29.87
N GLN A 642 -10.93 2.49 29.15
CA GLN A 642 -12.16 2.55 28.35
C GLN A 642 -13.42 2.48 29.20
N VAL A 643 -13.43 1.65 30.25
CA VAL A 643 -14.52 1.64 31.23
C VAL A 643 -14.66 3.02 31.89
N PHE A 644 -13.53 3.67 32.20
CA PHE A 644 -13.55 5.04 32.70
C PHE A 644 -14.07 6.03 31.65
N ASN A 645 -13.70 5.94 30.37
CA ASN A 645 -14.24 6.82 29.33
C ASN A 645 -15.75 6.66 29.13
N ARG A 646 -16.28 5.43 29.24
CA ARG A 646 -17.74 5.21 29.26
C ARG A 646 -18.37 5.91 30.46
N PHE A 647 -17.79 5.75 31.65
CA PHE A 647 -18.25 6.46 32.85
C PHE A 647 -18.20 7.99 32.65
N TYR A 648 -17.11 8.50 32.10
CA TYR A 648 -16.89 9.91 31.83
C TYR A 648 -17.93 10.49 30.86
N ALA A 649 -18.16 9.80 29.75
CA ALA A 649 -19.15 10.20 28.75
C ALA A 649 -20.58 10.18 29.31
N ASN A 650 -20.96 9.14 30.07
CA ASN A 650 -22.26 9.06 30.72
C ASN A 650 -22.45 10.16 31.78
N ALA A 651 -21.41 10.44 32.59
CA ALA A 651 -21.44 11.49 33.60
C ALA A 651 -21.65 12.87 32.97
N LEU A 652 -20.93 13.12 31.87
CA LEU A 652 -21.00 14.37 31.14
C LEU A 652 -22.32 14.52 30.39
N ALA A 653 -22.78 13.48 29.70
CA ALA A 653 -24.07 13.43 29.04
C ALA A 653 -25.21 13.74 30.03
N ARG A 654 -25.18 13.14 31.22
CA ARG A 654 -26.14 13.41 32.29
C ARG A 654 -26.05 14.85 32.80
N ASN A 655 -24.85 15.39 32.96
CA ASN A 655 -24.66 16.79 33.39
C ASN A 655 -25.22 17.78 32.36
N ILE A 656 -24.94 17.56 31.06
CA ILE A 656 -25.45 18.37 29.93
C ILE A 656 -26.97 18.26 29.82
N ALA A 657 -27.53 17.05 29.90
CA ALA A 657 -28.96 16.83 29.78
C ALA A 657 -29.74 17.52 30.93
N ASN A 658 -29.14 17.60 32.11
CA ASN A 658 -29.74 18.21 33.30
C ASN A 658 -29.45 19.71 33.45
N SER A 659 -28.55 20.29 32.63
CA SER A 659 -28.16 21.69 32.78
C SER A 659 -29.16 22.67 32.17
N ASP A 660 -29.85 22.32 31.08
CA ASP A 660 -30.90 23.16 30.46
C ASP A 660 -32.05 22.29 29.89
N PRO A 661 -33.33 22.54 30.28
CA PRO A 661 -34.50 21.91 29.67
C PRO A 661 -34.59 22.02 28.14
N LYS A 662 -34.00 23.04 27.52
CA LYS A 662 -33.92 23.20 26.06
C LYS A 662 -33.00 22.17 25.42
N ILE A 663 -31.83 21.93 26.01
CA ILE A 663 -30.88 20.90 25.57
C ILE A 663 -31.56 19.53 25.64
N ARG A 664 -32.33 19.27 26.70
CA ARG A 664 -33.10 18.03 26.82
C ARG A 664 -34.11 17.83 25.68
N ARG A 665 -34.81 18.88 25.26
CA ARG A 665 -35.74 18.83 24.11
C ARG A 665 -35.03 18.50 22.80
N VAL A 666 -33.79 18.97 22.59
CA VAL A 666 -33.00 18.62 21.41
C VAL A 666 -32.72 17.12 21.38
N PHE A 667 -32.32 16.52 22.51
CA PHE A 667 -32.11 15.07 22.60
C PHE A 667 -33.40 14.27 22.37
N ASP A 668 -34.54 14.74 22.91
CA ASP A 668 -35.84 14.10 22.68
C ASP A 668 -36.23 14.15 21.19
N GLN A 669 -35.94 15.25 20.49
CA GLN A 669 -36.18 15.39 19.03
C GLN A 669 -35.23 14.55 18.17
N TRP A 670 -34.05 14.23 18.67
CA TRP A 670 -33.09 13.35 17.99
C TRP A 670 -33.46 11.85 18.11
N LYS A 671 -34.36 11.49 19.02
CA LYS A 671 -34.84 10.12 19.20
C LYS A 671 -35.63 9.66 17.97
N ASN A 672 -35.09 8.67 17.24
CA ASN A 672 -35.68 8.03 16.06
C ASN A 672 -35.79 8.91 14.78
N THR A 673 -34.92 9.91 14.62
CA THR A 673 -34.97 10.81 13.44
C THR A 673 -33.90 10.41 12.41
N PRO A 674 -34.26 10.18 11.12
CA PRO A 674 -33.30 9.88 10.04
C PRO A 674 -32.29 11.01 9.75
N ALA A 675 -32.45 12.19 10.35
CA ALA A 675 -31.64 13.38 10.12
C ALA A 675 -30.18 13.27 10.61
N LEU A 676 -29.82 12.20 11.33
CA LEU A 676 -28.54 12.03 12.04
C LEU A 676 -27.46 11.27 11.27
N ASP A 677 -27.66 11.01 9.98
CA ASP A 677 -26.66 10.38 9.12
C ASP A 677 -25.35 11.17 9.11
N SER A 678 -24.21 10.49 9.02
CA SER A 678 -22.89 11.12 8.94
C SER A 678 -22.81 12.01 7.69
N PRO A 679 -22.01 13.10 7.70
CA PRO A 679 -21.82 13.94 6.51
C PRO A 679 -21.38 13.11 5.29
N LEU A 680 -20.61 12.04 5.55
CA LEU A 680 -20.16 11.08 4.56
C LEU A 680 -21.31 10.23 3.98
N GLU A 681 -22.30 9.80 4.78
CA GLU A 681 -23.50 9.09 4.29
C GLU A 681 -24.49 10.02 3.56
N LYS A 682 -24.60 11.29 3.99
CA LYS A 682 -25.56 12.27 3.43
C LYS A 682 -25.26 12.63 1.97
N ASN A 683 -24.02 12.50 1.51
CA ASN A 683 -23.62 12.87 0.15
C ASN A 683 -23.80 11.70 -0.84
N GLN A 684 -24.88 11.75 -1.65
CA GLN A 684 -25.26 10.67 -2.56
C GLN A 684 -24.21 10.37 -3.65
N ASP A 685 -23.50 11.38 -4.15
CA ASP A 685 -22.46 11.21 -5.17
C ASP A 685 -21.24 10.46 -4.59
N LEU A 686 -20.93 10.67 -3.31
CA LEU A 686 -19.86 9.96 -2.60
C LEU A 686 -20.23 8.49 -2.32
N LYS A 687 -21.51 8.23 -2.05
CA LYS A 687 -22.00 6.88 -1.74
C LYS A 687 -21.74 5.90 -2.88
N ALA A 688 -21.89 6.33 -4.14
CA ALA A 688 -21.60 5.50 -5.31
C ALA A 688 -20.11 5.10 -5.39
N VAL A 689 -19.19 6.04 -5.16
CA VAL A 689 -17.74 5.77 -5.20
C VAL A 689 -17.29 4.90 -4.03
N MET A 690 -17.87 5.08 -2.84
CA MET A 690 -17.50 4.32 -1.65
C MET A 690 -18.04 2.89 -1.65
N LEU A 691 -19.25 2.67 -2.19
CA LEU A 691 -19.91 1.35 -2.21
C LEU A 691 -19.15 0.29 -3.04
N GLU A 692 -18.34 0.71 -4.01
CA GLU A 692 -17.63 -0.20 -4.92
C GLU A 692 -16.15 -0.41 -4.55
N GLU A 693 -15.51 0.51 -3.80
CA GLU A 693 -14.05 0.61 -3.80
C GLU A 693 -13.33 0.64 -2.44
N THR A 694 -13.97 0.97 -1.30
CA THR A 694 -13.23 1.15 -0.02
C THR A 694 -13.95 0.68 1.26
N PRO A 695 -13.20 0.35 2.34
CA PRO A 695 -13.77 0.02 3.65
C PRO A 695 -14.45 1.17 4.39
N TRP A 696 -14.32 2.42 3.94
CA TRP A 696 -14.82 3.62 4.65
C TRP A 696 -16.35 3.64 4.82
N VAL A 697 -17.08 2.91 3.97
CA VAL A 697 -18.54 2.73 4.09
C VAL A 697 -18.93 2.17 5.46
N GLN A 698 -18.18 1.18 5.96
CA GLN A 698 -18.48 0.56 7.26
C GLN A 698 -18.30 1.55 8.41
N GLN A 699 -17.32 2.45 8.30
CA GLN A 699 -17.09 3.49 9.30
C GLN A 699 -18.18 4.57 9.24
N ALA A 700 -18.59 5.01 8.04
CA ALA A 700 -19.68 5.96 7.85
C ALA A 700 -21.02 5.43 8.38
N GLN A 701 -21.30 4.14 8.16
CA GLN A 701 -22.48 3.45 8.69
C GLN A 701 -22.42 3.33 10.21
N SER A 702 -21.26 2.97 10.77
CA SER A 702 -21.07 2.87 12.22
C SER A 702 -21.24 4.22 12.91
N GLU A 703 -20.70 5.29 12.34
CA GLU A 703 -20.87 6.66 12.86
C GLU A 703 -22.34 7.10 12.78
N SER A 704 -23.01 6.86 11.66
CA SER A 704 -24.43 7.18 11.49
C SER A 704 -25.31 6.39 12.48
N GLN A 705 -24.98 5.13 12.73
CA GLN A 705 -25.65 4.32 13.75
C GLN A 705 -25.41 4.89 15.16
N ALA A 706 -24.18 5.26 15.50
CA ALA A 706 -23.84 5.88 16.78
C ALA A 706 -24.59 7.22 16.98
N ARG A 707 -24.70 8.03 15.92
CA ARG A 707 -25.47 9.29 15.92
C ARG A 707 -26.98 9.04 16.09
N ARG A 708 -27.56 8.07 15.38
CA ARG A 708 -28.99 7.68 15.54
C ARG A 708 -29.27 7.16 16.95
N ASN A 709 -28.28 6.56 17.62
CA ASN A 709 -28.41 6.09 19.00
C ASN A 709 -28.37 7.23 20.04
N VAL A 710 -27.96 8.47 19.70
CA VAL A 710 -27.83 9.59 20.65
C VAL A 710 -29.12 9.80 21.45
N GLY A 711 -30.29 9.89 20.81
CA GLY A 711 -31.55 10.09 21.54
C GLY A 711 -31.93 8.94 22.50
N ILE A 712 -31.40 7.73 22.29
CA ILE A 712 -31.59 6.57 23.17
C ILE A 712 -30.53 6.56 24.28
N LEU A 713 -29.29 6.95 23.96
CA LEU A 713 -28.16 7.00 24.89
C LEU A 713 -28.36 8.05 25.98
N PHE A 714 -29.16 9.09 25.72
CA PHE A 714 -29.45 10.17 26.67
C PHE A 714 -30.74 9.99 27.47
N ASP A 715 -31.35 8.80 27.44
CA ASP A 715 -32.48 8.43 28.31
C ASP A 715 -32.03 8.38 29.78
N ASP A 716 -32.77 9.01 30.70
CA ASP A 716 -32.33 9.17 32.10
C ASP A 716 -32.15 7.84 32.82
N ASN A 717 -33.03 6.86 32.57
CA ASN A 717 -32.93 5.56 33.23
C ASN A 717 -31.70 4.80 32.75
N ARG A 718 -31.43 4.86 31.44
CA ARG A 718 -30.24 4.26 30.84
C ARG A 718 -28.97 4.94 31.30
N LEU A 719 -28.88 6.28 31.24
CA LEU A 719 -27.71 7.04 31.70
C LEU A 719 -27.37 6.72 33.16
N ASN A 720 -28.37 6.69 34.04
CA ASN A 720 -28.14 6.36 35.45
C ASN A 720 -27.69 4.90 35.64
N TYR A 721 -28.28 3.96 34.89
CA TYR A 721 -27.87 2.56 34.93
C TYR A 721 -26.43 2.37 34.42
N GLU A 722 -26.10 2.89 33.23
CA GLU A 722 -24.78 2.76 32.60
C GLU A 722 -23.68 3.45 33.42
N LEU A 723 -23.97 4.65 33.95
CA LEU A 723 -23.05 5.34 34.87
C LEU A 723 -22.78 4.50 36.12
N GLY A 724 -23.82 3.96 36.75
CA GLY A 724 -23.69 3.11 37.94
C GLY A 724 -22.96 1.79 37.65
N ALA A 725 -23.26 1.17 36.52
CA ALA A 725 -22.61 -0.06 36.07
C ALA A 725 -21.11 0.16 35.77
N ALA A 726 -20.77 1.22 35.04
CA ALA A 726 -19.39 1.58 34.73
C ALA A 726 -18.60 1.93 35.99
N LEU A 727 -19.18 2.71 36.93
CA LEU A 727 -18.54 3.03 38.21
C LEU A 727 -18.31 1.78 39.07
N SER A 728 -19.31 0.89 39.14
CA SER A 728 -19.21 -0.37 39.87
C SER A 728 -18.10 -1.25 39.30
N LYS A 729 -18.04 -1.36 37.97
CA LYS A 729 -17.02 -2.13 37.27
C LYS A 729 -15.63 -1.54 37.48
N LEU A 730 -15.48 -0.22 37.36
CA LEU A 730 -14.23 0.47 37.60
C LEU A 730 -13.77 0.27 39.06
N THR A 731 -14.69 0.30 40.01
CA THR A 731 -14.41 0.02 41.42
C THR A 731 -13.96 -1.43 41.64
N GLN A 732 -14.56 -2.40 40.96
CA GLN A 732 -14.13 -3.81 41.01
C GLN A 732 -12.75 -4.04 40.39
N MET A 733 -12.37 -3.21 39.42
CA MET A 733 -11.04 -3.26 38.79
C MET A 733 -9.94 -2.60 39.64
N GLN A 734 -10.30 -1.83 40.66
CA GLN A 734 -9.34 -1.15 41.53
C GLN A 734 -8.66 -2.17 42.46
N LEU A 735 -7.33 -2.12 42.55
CA LEU A 735 -6.55 -2.98 43.43
C LEU A 735 -6.66 -2.51 44.90
N GLU A 736 -6.25 -3.37 45.83
CA GLU A 736 -6.30 -3.07 47.28
C GLU A 736 -5.45 -1.86 47.67
N ASP A 737 -4.36 -1.60 46.94
CA ASP A 737 -3.50 -0.42 47.12
C ASP A 737 -4.08 0.87 46.51
N GLY A 738 -5.28 0.78 45.90
CA GLY A 738 -5.97 1.89 45.27
C GLY A 738 -5.60 2.11 43.80
N ALA A 739 -4.59 1.42 43.25
CA ALA A 739 -4.21 1.61 41.85
C ALA A 739 -5.16 0.89 40.87
N TRP A 740 -5.21 1.35 39.62
CA TRP A 740 -5.85 0.61 38.53
C TRP A 740 -4.80 -0.08 37.66
N PRO A 741 -5.03 -1.35 37.28
CA PRO A 741 -4.24 -1.97 36.23
C PRO A 741 -4.69 -1.46 34.86
N TRP A 742 -3.93 -1.77 33.80
CA TRP A 742 -4.40 -1.48 32.44
C TRP A 742 -5.58 -2.39 32.05
N PHE A 743 -5.45 -3.69 32.33
CA PHE A 743 -6.50 -4.70 32.18
C PHE A 743 -6.71 -5.44 33.51
N PRO A 744 -7.94 -5.93 33.78
CA PRO A 744 -8.22 -6.75 34.96
C PRO A 744 -7.23 -7.93 35.10
N GLY A 745 -6.78 -8.19 36.33
CA GLY A 745 -5.77 -9.23 36.63
C GLY A 745 -4.31 -8.80 36.42
N GLY A 746 -4.06 -7.59 35.91
CA GLY A 746 -2.72 -7.00 35.82
C GLY A 746 -2.26 -6.31 37.11
N ARG A 747 -1.00 -5.84 37.12
CA ARG A 747 -0.45 -4.98 38.17
C ARG A 747 -0.94 -3.53 38.03
N GLY A 748 -0.94 -2.77 39.13
CA GLY A 748 -1.23 -1.34 39.13
C GLY A 748 -0.35 -0.58 38.14
N ASN A 749 -0.94 0.36 37.41
CA ASN A 749 -0.29 1.16 36.39
C ASN A 749 -0.42 2.64 36.73
N GLU A 750 0.72 3.33 36.85
CA GLU A 750 0.78 4.73 37.26
C GLU A 750 0.02 5.67 36.32
N TYR A 751 0.27 5.54 35.02
CA TYR A 751 -0.36 6.39 34.02
C TYR A 751 -1.88 6.21 33.98
N ILE A 752 -2.35 4.96 33.95
CA ILE A 752 -3.79 4.64 33.90
C ILE A 752 -4.49 5.15 35.16
N THR A 753 -3.88 4.93 36.33
CA THR A 753 -4.39 5.42 37.61
C THR A 753 -4.47 6.95 37.61
N MET A 754 -3.40 7.62 37.19
CA MET A 754 -3.36 9.09 37.13
C MET A 754 -4.36 9.66 36.12
N TYR A 755 -4.55 9.01 34.97
CA TYR A 755 -5.56 9.39 33.97
C TYR A 755 -6.98 9.33 34.54
N ILE A 756 -7.33 8.20 35.17
CA ILE A 756 -8.63 7.99 35.79
C ILE A 756 -8.87 9.01 36.91
N VAL A 757 -7.92 9.15 37.84
CA VAL A 757 -8.00 10.12 38.96
C VAL A 757 -8.18 11.54 38.44
N THR A 758 -7.39 11.94 37.46
CA THR A 758 -7.49 13.28 36.86
C THR A 758 -8.85 13.49 36.19
N GLY A 759 -9.39 12.49 35.50
CA GLY A 759 -10.71 12.57 34.89
C GLY A 759 -11.84 12.72 35.91
N PHE A 760 -11.78 12.02 37.06
CA PHE A 760 -12.71 12.26 38.17
C PHE A 760 -12.61 13.72 38.67
N GLY A 761 -11.40 14.26 38.77
CA GLY A 761 -11.16 15.66 39.14
C GLY A 761 -11.78 16.63 38.14
N ARG A 762 -11.61 16.38 36.84
CA ARG A 762 -12.19 17.17 35.73
C ARG A 762 -13.73 17.15 35.75
N LEU A 763 -14.36 15.99 35.88
CA LEU A 763 -15.83 15.89 35.95
C LEU A 763 -16.38 16.67 37.14
N ARG A 764 -15.76 16.55 38.31
CA ARG A 764 -16.16 17.32 39.50
C ARG A 764 -15.95 18.82 39.28
N HIS A 765 -14.87 19.21 38.59
CA HIS A 765 -14.59 20.60 38.26
C HIS A 765 -15.65 21.22 37.32
N LEU A 766 -16.22 20.43 36.42
CA LEU A 766 -17.39 20.81 35.60
C LEU A 766 -18.71 20.87 36.38
N GLY A 767 -18.72 20.50 37.67
CA GLY A 767 -19.92 20.45 38.49
C GLY A 767 -20.77 19.19 38.29
N ALA A 768 -20.25 18.14 37.64
CA ALA A 768 -20.96 16.88 37.51
C ALA A 768 -21.11 16.20 38.88
N ASP A 769 -22.33 15.75 39.18
CA ASP A 769 -22.66 15.06 40.44
C ASP A 769 -22.17 13.60 40.44
N ILE A 770 -20.90 13.36 40.76
CA ILE A 770 -20.29 12.03 40.69
C ILE A 770 -19.65 11.61 42.02
N ASP A 771 -19.73 10.30 42.34
CA ASP A 771 -18.94 9.73 43.42
C ASP A 771 -17.47 9.64 42.99
N THR A 772 -16.61 10.21 43.83
CA THR A 772 -15.16 10.34 43.60
C THR A 772 -14.35 9.56 44.62
N ALA A 773 -14.99 8.83 45.53
CA ALA A 773 -14.32 8.00 46.53
C ALA A 773 -13.29 7.04 45.91
N PRO A 774 -13.53 6.38 44.75
CA PRO A 774 -12.50 5.55 44.11
C PRO A 774 -11.23 6.34 43.74
N ALA A 775 -11.36 7.56 43.22
CA ALA A 775 -10.21 8.40 42.89
C ALA A 775 -9.43 8.81 44.14
N VAL A 776 -10.14 9.19 45.22
CA VAL A 776 -9.53 9.60 46.50
C VAL A 776 -8.71 8.45 47.11
N ARG A 777 -9.19 7.20 47.03
CA ARG A 777 -8.43 6.02 47.50
C ARG A 777 -7.08 5.84 46.80
N SER A 778 -6.94 6.32 45.56
CA SER A 778 -5.72 6.16 44.76
C SER A 778 -4.62 7.18 45.11
N LEU A 779 -4.97 8.26 45.82
CA LEU A 779 -4.06 9.39 46.05
C LEU A 779 -2.84 8.99 46.89
N GLN A 780 -3.02 8.16 47.92
CA GLN A 780 -1.91 7.72 48.76
C GLN A 780 -0.87 6.92 47.96
N TRP A 781 -1.33 6.08 47.04
CA TRP A 781 -0.47 5.30 46.15
C TRP A 781 0.27 6.18 45.15
N LEU A 782 -0.44 7.13 44.51
CA LEU A 782 0.20 8.10 43.59
C LEU A 782 1.23 8.97 44.31
N ASP A 783 0.91 9.47 45.50
CA ASP A 783 1.84 10.26 46.33
C ASP A 783 3.09 9.42 46.69
N ALA A 784 2.94 8.11 46.90
CA ALA A 784 4.04 7.18 47.19
C ALA A 784 4.90 6.86 45.95
N GLN A 785 4.29 6.70 44.76
CA GLN A 785 5.04 6.52 43.50
C GLN A 785 5.92 7.75 43.20
N LEU A 786 5.38 8.96 43.34
CA LEU A 786 6.14 10.19 43.19
C LEU A 786 7.31 10.27 44.19
N ASN A 787 7.10 9.81 45.43
CA ASN A 787 8.15 9.76 46.44
C ASN A 787 9.24 8.74 46.09
N GLU A 788 8.89 7.61 45.49
CA GLU A 788 9.89 6.65 45.02
C GLU A 788 10.74 7.25 43.89
N GLU A 789 10.12 7.90 42.91
CA GLU A 789 10.85 8.63 41.86
C GLU A 789 11.77 9.70 42.45
N TYR A 790 11.27 10.49 43.41
CA TYR A 790 12.09 11.45 44.16
C TYR A 790 13.32 10.78 44.78
N ARG A 791 13.17 9.65 45.48
CA ARG A 791 14.31 8.93 46.09
C ARG A 791 15.30 8.41 45.05
N GLN A 792 14.83 7.96 43.89
CA GLN A 792 15.73 7.53 42.81
C GLN A 792 16.51 8.71 42.25
N ILE A 793 15.87 9.87 42.06
CA ILE A 793 16.53 11.11 41.65
C ILE A 793 17.60 11.51 42.68
N GLN A 794 17.29 11.44 43.98
CA GLN A 794 18.24 11.77 45.06
C GLN A 794 19.49 10.88 45.08
N LYS A 795 19.47 9.68 44.49
CA LYS A 795 20.66 8.81 44.35
C LYS A 795 21.60 9.25 43.22
N GLY A 796 21.15 10.15 42.33
CA GLY A 796 21.95 10.68 41.22
C GLY A 796 23.03 11.66 41.67
N LEU A 797 23.98 11.97 40.77
CA LEU A 797 25.08 12.90 41.05
C LEU A 797 24.64 14.36 41.21
N HIS A 798 23.56 14.76 40.52
CA HIS A 798 23.06 16.15 40.47
C HIS A 798 21.52 16.21 40.55
N PRO A 799 20.90 15.83 41.68
CA PRO A 799 19.44 15.81 41.84
C PRO A 799 18.80 17.20 41.72
N ASP A 800 19.53 18.26 42.06
CA ASP A 800 19.05 19.64 41.97
C ASP A 800 18.90 20.17 40.53
N ASP A 801 19.43 19.44 39.54
CA ASP A 801 19.35 19.76 38.11
C ASP A 801 18.26 18.97 37.37
N TYR A 802 17.43 18.22 38.11
CA TYR A 802 16.35 17.44 37.52
C TYR A 802 15.25 18.33 36.92
N VAL A 803 14.98 18.13 35.63
CA VAL A 803 13.87 18.77 34.91
C VAL A 803 12.63 17.89 35.02
N PRO A 804 11.48 18.41 35.51
CA PRO A 804 10.25 17.63 35.62
C PRO A 804 9.82 17.00 34.29
N SER A 805 9.55 15.70 34.34
CA SER A 805 9.00 14.93 33.23
C SER A 805 7.51 15.27 32.99
N SER A 806 6.97 14.80 31.86
CA SER A 806 5.54 14.93 31.59
C SER A 806 4.66 14.17 32.59
N THR A 807 5.17 13.09 33.17
CA THR A 807 4.48 12.32 34.23
C THR A 807 4.43 13.13 35.53
N ASP A 808 5.53 13.77 35.93
CA ASP A 808 5.58 14.60 37.14
C ASP A 808 4.62 15.79 37.03
N ALA A 809 4.63 16.45 35.88
CA ALA A 809 3.72 17.56 35.63
C ALA A 809 2.25 17.11 35.63
N PHE A 810 1.96 15.96 35.00
CA PHE A 810 0.62 15.40 34.99
C PHE A 810 0.15 14.99 36.39
N TYR A 811 1.06 14.50 37.25
CA TYR A 811 0.78 14.23 38.65
C TYR A 811 0.44 15.52 39.39
N LEU A 812 1.26 16.57 39.26
CA LEU A 812 1.00 17.85 39.94
C LEU A 812 -0.36 18.43 39.51
N TYR A 813 -0.70 18.33 38.22
CA TYR A 813 -2.01 18.72 37.72
C TYR A 813 -3.14 17.87 38.29
N GLY A 814 -3.09 16.54 38.15
CA GLY A 814 -4.12 15.62 38.62
C GLY A 814 -4.32 15.67 40.14
N ARG A 815 -3.22 15.69 40.91
CA ARG A 815 -3.25 15.75 42.37
C ARG A 815 -3.85 17.06 42.90
N SER A 816 -3.71 18.15 42.15
CA SER A 816 -4.22 19.48 42.54
C SER A 816 -5.74 19.55 42.68
N PHE A 817 -6.50 18.67 42.01
CA PHE A 817 -7.96 18.61 42.15
C PHE A 817 -8.42 18.14 43.54
N PHE A 818 -7.57 17.37 44.25
CA PHE A 818 -7.96 16.64 45.45
C PHE A 818 -7.21 17.09 46.72
N LEU A 819 -6.64 18.29 46.73
CA LEU A 819 -5.88 18.80 47.88
C LEU A 819 -6.74 18.95 49.15
N LYS A 820 -8.04 19.22 48.98
CA LYS A 820 -9.01 19.30 50.09
C LYS A 820 -9.52 17.93 50.55
N ASP A 821 -9.53 16.93 49.67
CA ASP A 821 -10.06 15.59 49.97
C ASP A 821 -9.07 14.73 50.77
N ALA A 822 -7.77 14.87 50.47
CA ALA A 822 -6.73 14.13 51.16
C ALA A 822 -5.44 14.95 51.31
N ALA A 823 -4.97 15.10 52.54
CA ALA A 823 -3.67 15.70 52.83
C ALA A 823 -2.52 14.79 52.33
N ILE A 824 -1.45 15.41 51.82
CA ILE A 824 -0.24 14.68 51.42
C ILE A 824 0.49 14.18 52.67
N ALA A 825 0.72 12.87 52.75
CA ALA A 825 1.37 12.25 53.91
C ALA A 825 2.82 12.78 54.10
N GLY A 826 3.27 12.85 55.35
CA GLY A 826 4.57 13.44 55.73
C GLY A 826 5.77 12.98 54.88
N PRO A 827 5.98 11.67 54.65
CA PRO A 827 7.07 11.17 53.82
C PRO A 827 7.00 11.58 52.35
N ASN A 828 5.80 11.87 51.82
CA ASN A 828 5.57 12.22 50.42
C ASN A 828 5.57 13.74 50.21
N LYS A 829 5.35 14.52 51.27
CA LYS A 829 5.33 15.99 51.22
C LYS A 829 6.65 16.57 50.70
N GLN A 830 7.78 16.04 51.15
CA GLN A 830 9.11 16.44 50.68
C GLN A 830 9.29 16.21 49.17
N ALA A 831 8.79 15.09 48.65
CA ALA A 831 8.84 14.79 47.22
C ALA A 831 7.99 15.79 46.43
N VAL A 832 6.74 16.02 46.84
CA VAL A 832 5.84 16.99 46.17
C VAL A 832 6.44 18.40 46.18
N GLU A 833 6.99 18.84 47.31
CA GLU A 833 7.67 20.14 47.43
C GLU A 833 8.91 20.23 46.52
N PHE A 834 9.68 19.15 46.39
CA PHE A 834 10.78 19.06 45.44
C PHE A 834 10.30 19.26 43.99
N PHE A 835 9.28 18.54 43.54
CA PHE A 835 8.76 18.69 42.17
C PHE A 835 8.12 20.05 41.92
N LEU A 836 7.43 20.65 42.90
CA LEU A 836 6.93 22.03 42.81
C LEU A 836 8.10 23.03 42.67
N LYS A 837 9.20 22.84 43.40
CA LYS A 837 10.42 23.66 43.28
C LYS A 837 11.07 23.49 41.91
N GLN A 838 11.22 22.25 41.43
CA GLN A 838 11.80 21.99 40.11
C GLN A 838 10.93 22.51 38.96
N ALA A 839 9.62 22.43 39.09
CA ALA A 839 8.68 23.03 38.14
C ALA A 839 8.90 24.54 38.00
N ARG A 840 9.07 25.27 39.12
CA ARG A 840 9.38 26.71 39.09
C ARG A 840 10.73 27.02 38.45
N LYS A 841 11.75 26.20 38.72
CA LYS A 841 13.12 26.42 38.24
C LYS A 841 13.29 26.08 36.76
N PHE A 842 12.64 25.01 36.28
CA PHE A 842 12.99 24.38 35.00
C PHE A 842 11.85 24.30 33.98
N TRP A 843 10.72 24.98 34.18
CA TRP A 843 9.59 24.93 33.22
C TRP A 843 9.98 25.29 31.76
N LEU A 844 10.98 26.15 31.55
CA LEU A 844 11.52 26.49 30.23
C LEU A 844 12.29 25.34 29.55
N GLN A 845 12.80 24.38 30.33
CA GLN A 845 13.56 23.22 29.86
C GLN A 845 12.67 21.98 29.66
N THR A 846 11.38 22.07 30.01
CA THR A 846 10.44 20.97 29.81
C THR A 846 10.17 20.72 28.32
N GLY A 847 10.02 19.45 27.95
CA GLY A 847 10.10 19.02 26.55
C GLY A 847 8.89 19.31 25.66
N CYS A 848 7.74 19.74 26.19
CA CYS A 848 6.53 20.00 25.40
C CYS A 848 5.54 20.96 26.06
N ARG A 849 4.65 21.55 25.26
CA ARG A 849 3.60 22.50 25.69
C ARG A 849 2.60 21.91 26.69
N GLN A 850 2.20 20.65 26.52
CA GLN A 850 1.25 20.03 27.44
C GLN A 850 1.80 19.95 28.87
N THR A 851 3.10 19.62 28.99
CA THR A 851 3.80 19.63 30.29
C THR A 851 3.76 21.02 30.93
N GLN A 852 4.03 22.07 30.15
CA GLN A 852 3.98 23.45 30.63
C GLN A 852 2.57 23.85 31.10
N GLY A 853 1.52 23.46 30.37
CA GLY A 853 0.13 23.67 30.78
C GLY A 853 -0.22 22.98 32.11
N HIS A 854 0.17 21.71 32.26
CA HIS A 854 -0.03 20.96 33.51
C HIS A 854 0.69 21.64 34.68
N LEU A 855 1.94 22.08 34.48
CA LEU A 855 2.69 22.80 35.50
C LEU A 855 2.04 24.14 35.86
N ALA A 856 1.57 24.92 34.89
CA ALA A 856 0.92 26.20 35.15
C ALA A 856 -0.32 26.05 36.03
N ILE A 857 -1.22 25.13 35.69
CA ILE A 857 -2.45 24.87 36.45
C ILE A 857 -2.11 24.28 37.82
N GLY A 858 -1.24 23.25 37.86
CA GLY A 858 -0.82 22.61 39.10
C GLY A 858 -0.22 23.60 40.09
N LEU A 859 0.79 24.38 39.67
CA LEU A 859 1.44 25.40 40.50
C LEU A 859 0.43 26.44 41.01
N LYS A 860 -0.49 26.92 40.17
CA LYS A 860 -1.54 27.85 40.58
C LYS A 860 -2.43 27.27 41.68
N ARG A 861 -2.95 26.05 41.49
CA ARG A 861 -3.87 25.40 42.42
C ARG A 861 -3.19 25.05 43.75
N PHE A 862 -1.95 24.54 43.71
CA PHE A 862 -1.15 24.32 44.91
C PHE A 862 -0.85 25.62 45.66
N ALA A 863 -0.50 26.69 44.95
CA ALA A 863 -0.24 27.98 45.56
C ALA A 863 -1.50 28.54 46.24
N ALA A 864 -2.65 28.47 45.56
CA ALA A 864 -3.95 28.88 46.10
C ALA A 864 -4.35 28.06 47.34
N PHE A 865 -4.16 26.74 47.32
CA PHE A 865 -4.45 25.86 48.46
C PHE A 865 -3.58 26.17 49.68
N ASN A 866 -2.29 26.46 49.46
CA ASN A 866 -1.34 26.79 50.52
C ASN A 866 -1.39 28.26 50.97
N GLY A 867 -2.24 29.10 50.35
CA GLY A 867 -2.30 30.54 50.64
C GLY A 867 -1.01 31.30 50.26
N THR A 868 -0.29 30.82 49.25
CA THR A 868 0.97 31.42 48.76
C THR A 868 0.79 32.08 47.39
N THR A 869 1.64 33.06 47.07
CA THR A 869 1.68 33.69 45.74
C THR A 869 2.79 33.07 44.90
N ASP A 870 2.48 32.69 43.65
CA ASP A 870 3.45 32.15 42.69
C ASP A 870 3.27 32.87 41.34
N SER A 871 4.31 33.55 40.86
CA SER A 871 4.27 34.25 39.56
C SER A 871 4.61 33.34 38.37
N THR A 872 5.13 32.12 38.63
CA THR A 872 5.52 31.17 37.59
C THR A 872 4.37 30.78 36.67
N PRO A 873 3.14 30.47 37.16
CA PRO A 873 2.01 30.16 36.27
C PRO A 873 1.73 31.26 35.25
N ALA A 874 1.74 32.53 35.67
CA ALA A 874 1.52 33.66 34.77
C ALA A 874 2.65 33.80 33.73
N ALA A 875 3.90 33.56 34.12
CA ALA A 875 5.05 33.56 33.21
C ALA A 875 4.96 32.43 32.16
N ILE A 876 4.54 31.24 32.58
CA ILE A 876 4.30 30.11 31.66
C ILE A 876 3.22 30.50 30.64
N MET A 877 2.09 31.05 31.08
CA MET A 877 1.00 31.45 30.19
C MET A 877 1.41 32.56 29.21
N ALA A 878 2.20 33.53 29.66
CA ALA A 878 2.75 34.56 28.79
C ALA A 878 3.62 33.96 27.66
N SER A 879 4.53 33.03 28.00
CA SER A 879 5.37 32.31 27.03
C SER A 879 4.56 31.44 26.06
N LEU A 880 3.50 30.79 26.55
CA LEU A 880 2.60 30.00 25.71
C LEU A 880 1.82 30.88 24.73
N LYS A 881 1.35 32.05 25.16
CA LYS A 881 0.65 33.02 24.32
C LYS A 881 1.57 33.62 23.25
N GLU A 882 2.79 34.02 23.64
CA GLU A 882 3.77 34.62 22.71
C GLU A 882 4.16 33.66 21.57
N ARG A 883 4.19 32.35 21.83
CA ARG A 883 4.50 31.32 20.83
C ARG A 883 3.29 30.81 20.05
N SER A 884 2.11 31.38 20.27
CA SER A 884 0.89 31.00 19.54
C SER A 884 0.77 31.71 18.18
N VAL A 885 -0.08 31.17 17.33
CA VAL A 885 -0.48 31.74 16.05
C VAL A 885 -1.98 31.98 16.09
N SER A 886 -2.39 33.20 15.80
CA SER A 886 -3.80 33.59 15.66
C SER A 886 -4.15 33.74 14.19
N ASN A 887 -5.22 33.08 13.77
CA ASN A 887 -5.80 33.17 12.44
C ASN A 887 -7.31 33.47 12.56
N GLU A 888 -7.84 34.32 11.69
CA GLU A 888 -9.25 34.74 11.73
C GLU A 888 -10.21 33.55 11.56
N GLU A 889 -9.90 32.62 10.64
CA GLU A 889 -10.72 31.46 10.29
C GLU A 889 -10.45 30.25 11.21
N ILE A 890 -9.17 29.97 11.47
CA ILE A 890 -8.70 28.73 12.12
C ILE A 890 -8.61 28.91 13.66
N GLY A 891 -8.65 30.13 14.18
CA GLY A 891 -8.52 30.40 15.61
C GLY A 891 -7.07 30.52 16.10
N MET A 892 -6.83 30.20 17.37
CA MET A 892 -5.52 30.25 18.01
C MET A 892 -4.95 28.85 18.20
N PHE A 893 -3.73 28.63 17.71
CA PHE A 893 -3.05 27.34 17.74
C PHE A 893 -1.52 27.54 17.80
N TRP A 894 -0.76 26.44 17.77
CA TRP A 894 0.70 26.47 17.78
C TRP A 894 1.25 25.68 16.60
N ARG A 895 2.38 26.13 16.03
CA ARG A 895 3.00 25.51 14.84
C ARG A 895 3.91 24.33 15.16
N ASP A 896 4.06 23.98 16.42
CA ASP A 896 4.91 22.88 16.89
C ASP A 896 4.54 21.60 16.11
N THR A 897 5.48 21.10 15.30
CA THR A 897 5.30 20.01 14.31
C THR A 897 5.28 18.61 14.92
N GLU A 898 4.72 18.47 16.12
CA GLU A 898 4.90 17.27 16.93
C GLU A 898 3.90 16.18 16.56
N LEU A 899 4.05 15.58 15.37
CA LEU A 899 3.50 14.25 15.10
C LEU A 899 4.27 13.25 15.96
N SER A 900 3.72 12.94 17.13
CA SER A 900 4.36 12.10 18.13
C SER A 900 3.37 11.07 18.64
N TRP A 901 3.79 9.80 18.65
CA TRP A 901 3.05 8.68 19.25
C TRP A 901 2.93 8.79 20.78
N TRP A 902 3.67 9.72 21.40
CA TRP A 902 3.66 9.94 22.84
C TRP A 902 2.42 10.71 23.30
N TRP A 903 1.74 10.17 24.32
CA TRP A 903 0.52 10.74 24.89
C TRP A 903 0.65 12.19 25.36
N TYR A 904 1.86 12.64 25.71
CA TYR A 904 2.14 13.99 26.21
C TYR A 904 2.39 15.04 25.11
N ARG A 905 2.18 14.67 23.84
CA ARG A 905 2.31 15.55 22.65
C ARG A 905 1.08 15.46 21.74
N ALA A 906 0.00 14.88 22.24
CA ALA A 906 -1.21 14.67 21.46
C ALA A 906 -1.92 16.02 21.18
N PRO A 907 -2.17 16.41 19.92
CA PRO A 907 -2.59 17.77 19.57
C PRO A 907 -3.92 18.20 20.18
N ILE A 908 -4.93 17.32 20.16
CA ILE A 908 -6.28 17.62 20.66
C ILE A 908 -6.28 17.78 22.18
N GLU A 909 -5.64 16.85 22.89
CA GLU A 909 -5.50 16.88 24.36
C GLU A 909 -4.64 18.06 24.83
N THR A 910 -3.60 18.40 24.05
CA THR A 910 -2.79 19.59 24.33
C THR A 910 -3.62 20.85 24.15
N GLN A 911 -4.42 20.96 23.08
CA GLN A 911 -5.30 22.11 22.86
C GLN A 911 -6.37 22.22 23.95
N ALA A 912 -6.99 21.10 24.34
CA ALA A 912 -7.96 21.05 25.42
C ALA A 912 -7.38 21.56 26.74
N LEU A 913 -6.15 21.16 27.07
CA LEU A 913 -5.43 21.68 28.23
C LEU A 913 -5.10 23.17 28.11
N MET A 914 -4.77 23.66 26.91
CA MET A 914 -4.53 25.10 26.71
C MET A 914 -5.79 25.92 26.97
N ILE A 915 -6.96 25.44 26.55
CA ILE A 915 -8.25 26.08 26.85
C ILE A 915 -8.44 26.22 28.37
N GLU A 916 -8.22 25.15 29.13
CA GLU A 916 -8.27 25.19 30.60
C GLU A 916 -7.22 26.12 31.21
N ALA A 917 -5.98 26.11 30.70
CA ALA A 917 -4.91 26.94 31.23
C ALA A 917 -5.14 28.44 30.96
N PHE A 918 -5.63 28.82 29.78
CA PHE A 918 -5.97 30.21 29.46
C PHE A 918 -7.17 30.72 30.24
N ASP A 919 -8.16 29.86 30.48
CA ASP A 919 -9.31 30.18 31.31
C ASP A 919 -8.89 30.32 32.78
N GLU A 920 -8.40 29.23 33.37
CA GLU A 920 -8.14 29.19 34.80
C GLU A 920 -6.96 30.05 35.17
N VAL A 921 -5.79 29.91 34.53
CA VAL A 921 -4.56 30.58 34.98
C VAL A 921 -4.51 32.03 34.54
N ALA A 922 -4.77 32.30 33.26
CA ALA A 922 -4.64 33.63 32.67
C ALA A 922 -5.91 34.49 32.76
N GLY A 923 -7.11 33.89 32.85
CA GLY A 923 -8.37 34.62 32.77
C GLY A 923 -8.61 35.29 31.42
N ASP A 924 -8.08 34.71 30.33
CA ASP A 924 -8.06 35.31 28.99
C ASP A 924 -9.16 34.72 28.09
N ALA A 925 -10.38 35.27 28.24
CA ALA A 925 -11.55 34.82 27.50
C ALA A 925 -11.37 34.86 25.97
N ALA A 926 -10.63 35.85 25.44
CA ALA A 926 -10.41 35.97 24.00
C ALA A 926 -9.53 34.83 23.47
N SER A 927 -8.47 34.46 24.20
CA SER A 927 -7.62 33.31 23.85
C SER A 927 -8.35 31.98 24.02
N VAL A 928 -9.20 31.85 25.06
CA VAL A 928 -10.08 30.68 25.24
C VAL A 928 -10.98 30.47 24.03
N GLU A 929 -11.72 31.50 23.61
CA GLU A 929 -12.61 31.43 22.45
C GLU A 929 -11.84 31.14 21.17
N ALA A 930 -10.67 31.75 20.97
CA ALA A 930 -9.83 31.47 19.81
C ALA A 930 -9.31 30.03 19.78
N CYS A 931 -8.97 29.44 20.94
CA CYS A 931 -8.53 28.05 21.04
C CYS A 931 -9.69 27.06 20.80
N ARG A 932 -10.91 27.40 21.26
CA ARG A 932 -12.14 26.64 20.98
C ARG A 932 -12.50 26.63 19.50
N VAL A 933 -12.33 27.77 18.81
CA VAL A 933 -12.50 27.85 17.35
C VAL A 933 -11.62 26.81 16.66
N TRP A 934 -10.34 26.73 17.02
CA TRP A 934 -9.43 25.74 16.42
C TRP A 934 -9.90 24.31 16.64
N LEU A 935 -10.32 23.98 17.86
CA LEU A 935 -10.77 22.64 18.23
C LEU A 935 -12.03 22.21 17.44
N LEU A 936 -13.00 23.11 17.31
CA LEU A 936 -14.21 22.88 16.48
C LEU A 936 -13.85 22.77 14.99
N LYS A 937 -12.89 23.57 14.51
CA LYS A 937 -12.40 23.50 13.13
C LYS A 937 -11.67 22.19 12.83
N GLN A 938 -10.97 21.59 13.80
CA GLN A 938 -10.43 20.23 13.62
C GLN A 938 -11.57 19.22 13.49
N LYS A 939 -12.64 19.31 14.28
CA LYS A 939 -13.79 18.40 14.16
C LYS A 939 -14.56 18.55 12.84
N GLN A 940 -14.47 19.70 12.18
CA GLN A 940 -15.04 19.91 10.84
C GLN A 940 -14.34 19.04 9.78
N THR A 941 -13.00 18.89 9.84
CA THR A 941 -12.22 18.24 8.77
C THR A 941 -11.62 16.88 9.15
N GLN A 942 -11.72 16.48 10.41
CA GLN A 942 -11.12 15.28 10.97
C GLN A 942 -12.07 14.59 11.94
N ASP A 943 -11.88 13.29 12.09
CA ASP A 943 -12.44 12.54 13.20
C ASP A 943 -11.52 12.58 14.44
N TRP A 944 -12.11 12.55 15.62
CA TRP A 944 -11.34 12.49 16.87
C TRP A 944 -10.96 11.04 17.16
N LYS A 945 -9.79 10.63 16.65
CA LYS A 945 -9.31 9.23 16.55
C LYS A 945 -9.28 8.41 17.83
N THR A 946 -9.30 9.04 19.00
CA THR A 946 -9.16 8.34 20.28
C THR A 946 -10.24 8.74 21.26
N THR A 947 -10.57 7.81 22.15
CA THR A 947 -11.48 8.03 23.28
C THR A 947 -11.00 9.19 24.16
N LYS A 948 -9.69 9.27 24.40
CA LYS A 948 -9.08 10.35 25.18
C LYS A 948 -9.18 11.72 24.50
N ALA A 949 -8.83 11.82 23.21
CA ALA A 949 -8.93 13.06 22.46
C ALA A 949 -10.36 13.58 22.43
N THR A 950 -11.33 12.68 22.23
CA THR A 950 -12.76 12.99 22.29
C THR A 950 -13.16 13.49 23.68
N ALA A 951 -12.81 12.77 24.76
CA ALA A 951 -13.17 13.17 26.12
C ALA A 951 -12.58 14.53 26.52
N ASP A 952 -11.31 14.79 26.19
CA ASP A 952 -10.62 16.04 26.47
C ASP A 952 -11.17 17.21 25.63
N ALA A 953 -11.49 16.98 24.36
CA ALA A 953 -12.09 17.98 23.51
C ALA A 953 -13.48 18.40 24.00
N VAL A 954 -14.32 17.42 24.35
CA VAL A 954 -15.65 17.71 24.91
C VAL A 954 -15.54 18.43 26.25
N TYR A 955 -14.62 18.02 27.12
CA TYR A 955 -14.32 18.74 28.37
C TYR A 955 -13.97 20.21 28.13
N ALA A 956 -13.05 20.49 27.22
CA ALA A 956 -12.59 21.86 26.97
C ALA A 956 -13.65 22.76 26.32
N LEU A 957 -14.53 22.20 25.49
CA LEU A 957 -15.65 22.93 24.89
C LEU A 957 -16.77 23.25 25.90
N LEU A 958 -16.90 22.44 26.96
CA LEU A 958 -17.90 22.61 28.01
C LEU A 958 -17.38 23.28 29.29
N LEU A 959 -16.06 23.47 29.40
CA LEU A 959 -15.44 24.28 30.44
C LEU A 959 -16.07 25.69 30.40
N ARG A 960 -16.26 26.35 31.55
CA ARG A 960 -17.03 27.59 31.74
C ARG A 960 -16.91 28.63 30.59
N GLY A 961 -18.02 29.30 30.29
CA GLY A 961 -18.20 30.28 29.20
C GLY A 961 -19.67 30.36 28.81
N THR A 962 -20.09 31.38 28.06
CA THR A 962 -21.46 31.52 27.50
C THR A 962 -21.98 30.17 27.00
N ASP A 963 -23.22 29.83 27.35
CA ASP A 963 -23.83 28.55 27.00
C ASP A 963 -23.92 28.37 25.48
N LEU A 964 -22.86 27.81 24.89
CA LEU A 964 -22.68 27.59 23.45
C LEU A 964 -23.74 26.66 22.86
N LEU A 965 -24.50 25.97 23.73
CA LEU A 965 -25.60 25.08 23.37
C LEU A 965 -26.99 25.73 23.57
N SER A 966 -27.08 26.88 24.26
CA SER A 966 -28.36 27.55 24.57
C SER A 966 -29.00 28.37 23.45
N SER A 967 -28.20 28.77 22.45
CA SER A 967 -28.67 29.58 21.33
C SER A 967 -29.30 28.71 20.24
N ASP A 968 -30.46 29.13 19.74
CA ASP A 968 -31.16 28.57 18.57
C ASP A 968 -31.18 29.54 17.38
N ALA A 969 -30.41 30.63 17.47
CA ALA A 969 -30.34 31.66 16.44
C ALA A 969 -29.66 31.15 15.16
N LEU A 970 -30.41 31.02 14.07
CA LEU A 970 -29.85 30.65 12.78
C LEU A 970 -28.98 31.78 12.22
N VAL A 971 -27.91 31.39 11.52
CA VAL A 971 -27.11 32.31 10.72
C VAL A 971 -27.92 32.72 9.49
N ASP A 972 -28.10 34.02 9.29
CA ASP A 972 -28.79 34.54 8.12
C ASP A 972 -27.85 34.47 6.90
N VAL A 973 -28.31 33.89 5.79
CA VAL A 973 -27.56 33.85 4.53
C VAL A 973 -28.38 34.44 3.39
N LYS A 974 -27.77 35.36 2.63
CA LYS A 974 -28.38 36.01 1.47
C LYS A 974 -27.51 35.91 0.24
N LEU A 975 -28.08 35.51 -0.90
CA LEU A 975 -27.43 35.45 -2.22
C LEU A 975 -28.16 36.38 -3.18
N ASP A 976 -27.49 37.40 -3.76
CA ASP A 976 -28.13 38.45 -4.59
C ASP A 976 -29.37 39.07 -3.90
N GLY A 977 -29.30 39.25 -2.58
CA GLY A 977 -30.42 39.74 -1.76
C GLY A 977 -31.54 38.74 -1.47
N VAL A 978 -31.53 37.54 -2.08
CA VAL A 978 -32.46 36.44 -1.79
C VAL A 978 -32.09 35.80 -0.45
N ASP A 979 -33.02 35.80 0.50
CA ASP A 979 -32.84 35.18 1.81
C ASP A 979 -33.08 33.67 1.73
N VAL A 980 -32.03 32.89 1.96
CA VAL A 980 -32.06 31.42 1.92
C VAL A 980 -32.20 30.81 3.32
N THR A 981 -32.29 31.64 4.36
CA THR A 981 -32.47 31.22 5.74
C THR A 981 -33.88 30.65 5.94
N PRO A 982 -34.04 29.47 6.57
CA PRO A 982 -35.37 28.92 6.84
C PRO A 982 -36.20 29.81 7.76
N VAL A 983 -37.48 30.02 7.42
CA VAL A 983 -38.44 30.74 8.26
C VAL A 983 -39.43 29.76 8.88
N ALA A 984 -39.49 29.72 10.21
CA ALA A 984 -40.42 28.86 10.94
C ALA A 984 -41.87 29.10 10.49
N GLY A 985 -42.58 28.04 10.09
CA GLY A 985 -44.01 28.08 9.74
C GLY A 985 -44.35 28.46 8.28
N LYS A 986 -43.37 28.70 7.40
CA LYS A 986 -43.61 28.88 5.96
C LYS A 986 -42.89 27.81 5.13
N MET A 987 -43.51 26.65 4.93
CA MET A 987 -43.24 25.86 3.72
C MET A 987 -44.05 26.51 2.60
N GLN A 988 -43.44 27.38 1.80
CA GLN A 988 -44.12 27.96 0.63
C GLN A 988 -43.48 27.52 -0.70
N ASN A 989 -44.32 26.76 -1.40
CA ASN A 989 -44.40 26.36 -2.80
C ASN A 989 -43.44 25.29 -3.40
N PRO A 990 -43.98 24.21 -4.00
CA PRO A 990 -43.24 22.99 -4.36
C PRO A 990 -43.00 22.88 -5.88
N LYS A 991 -42.33 23.85 -6.51
CA LYS A 991 -42.04 23.76 -7.96
C LYS A 991 -40.58 23.94 -8.41
N SER A 992 -39.62 24.15 -7.50
CA SER A 992 -38.20 24.10 -7.88
C SER A 992 -37.16 24.08 -6.75
N GLU A 993 -37.55 24.29 -5.48
CA GLU A 993 -36.57 24.50 -4.40
C GLU A 993 -36.69 23.40 -3.36
N ILE A 994 -35.54 22.84 -2.93
CA ILE A 994 -35.46 21.95 -1.77
C ILE A 994 -34.91 22.80 -0.61
N ARG A 995 -35.72 23.00 0.42
CA ARG A 995 -35.30 23.59 1.70
C ARG A 995 -35.42 22.52 2.78
N SER A 996 -34.33 22.22 3.48
CA SER A 996 -34.41 21.36 4.67
C SER A 996 -34.97 22.15 5.84
N GLN A 997 -35.62 21.46 6.78
CA GLN A 997 -35.87 22.06 8.08
C GLN A 997 -34.56 22.17 8.87
N PRO A 998 -34.35 23.26 9.63
CA PRO A 998 -33.19 23.38 10.50
C PRO A 998 -33.10 22.17 11.44
N GLU A 999 -31.94 21.53 11.47
CA GLU A 999 -31.63 20.45 12.40
C GLU A 999 -31.59 21.03 13.82
N ALA A 1000 -32.33 20.38 14.74
CA ALA A 1000 -32.35 20.78 16.14
C ALA A 1000 -30.93 20.71 16.74
N GLY A 1001 -30.55 21.72 17.52
CA GLY A 1001 -29.21 21.83 18.10
C GLY A 1001 -28.22 22.50 17.15
N THR A 1002 -27.72 21.76 16.14
CA THR A 1002 -26.67 22.27 15.22
C THR A 1002 -27.12 23.48 14.39
N GLY A 1003 -28.44 23.66 14.21
CA GLY A 1003 -29.01 24.67 13.33
C GLY A 1003 -28.60 24.46 11.87
N PHE A 1004 -28.27 23.21 11.49
CA PHE A 1004 -27.90 22.85 10.13
C PHE A 1004 -29.10 23.01 9.20
N TYR A 1005 -28.94 23.72 8.09
CA TYR A 1005 -29.94 23.76 7.04
C TYR A 1005 -29.29 23.79 5.66
N GLU A 1006 -30.08 23.37 4.67
CA GLU A 1006 -29.72 23.34 3.26
C GLU A 1006 -30.79 24.05 2.43
N TYR A 1007 -30.32 24.81 1.44
CA TYR A 1007 -31.13 25.40 0.39
C TYR A 1007 -30.56 25.06 -0.97
N ARG A 1008 -31.35 24.42 -1.84
CA ARG A 1008 -30.98 24.14 -3.23
C ARG A 1008 -31.78 24.99 -4.21
N PHE A 1009 -31.07 25.78 -5.01
CA PHE A 1009 -31.64 26.49 -6.16
C PHE A 1009 -31.89 25.52 -7.32
N ALA A 1010 -32.98 25.72 -8.06
CA ALA A 1010 -33.17 25.00 -9.32
C ALA A 1010 -32.18 25.49 -10.39
N PRO A 1011 -31.75 24.61 -11.32
CA PRO A 1011 -30.85 24.95 -12.43
C PRO A 1011 -31.16 26.28 -13.13
N ARG A 1012 -32.44 26.52 -13.44
CA ARG A 1012 -32.94 27.71 -14.17
C ARG A 1012 -32.84 29.02 -13.38
N ASP A 1013 -32.80 28.93 -12.05
CA ASP A 1013 -32.80 30.09 -11.17
C ASP A 1013 -31.36 30.52 -10.80
N ILE A 1014 -30.36 29.71 -11.17
CA ILE A 1014 -28.94 29.97 -10.94
C ILE A 1014 -28.45 31.06 -11.91
N LYS A 1015 -28.16 32.24 -11.37
CA LYS A 1015 -27.65 33.42 -12.10
C LYS A 1015 -26.27 33.81 -11.59
N PRO A 1016 -25.41 34.44 -12.43
CA PRO A 1016 -24.07 34.82 -12.01
C PRO A 1016 -24.03 35.67 -10.72
N ARG A 1017 -24.98 36.60 -10.55
CA ARG A 1017 -25.08 37.47 -9.35
C ARG A 1017 -25.30 36.72 -8.03
N LEU A 1018 -25.79 35.48 -8.05
CA LEU A 1018 -25.90 34.67 -6.83
C LEU A 1018 -24.54 34.39 -6.17
N GLY A 1019 -23.42 34.66 -6.86
CA GLY A 1019 -22.09 34.65 -6.24
C GLY A 1019 -21.84 35.81 -5.25
N GLU A 1020 -22.73 36.81 -5.16
CA GLU A 1020 -22.69 37.83 -4.11
C GLU A 1020 -23.40 37.31 -2.85
N ILE A 1021 -22.63 36.89 -1.85
CA ILE A 1021 -23.14 36.23 -0.64
C ILE A 1021 -22.93 37.14 0.57
N THR A 1022 -23.96 37.29 1.40
CA THR A 1022 -23.87 37.95 2.71
C THR A 1022 -24.28 36.98 3.80
N VAL A 1023 -23.42 36.80 4.81
CA VAL A 1023 -23.67 35.94 5.96
C VAL A 1023 -23.68 36.79 7.21
N LYS A 1024 -24.70 36.63 8.06
CA LYS A 1024 -24.86 37.38 9.30
C LYS A 1024 -25.16 36.46 10.47
N LYS A 1025 -24.33 36.54 11.51
CA LYS A 1025 -24.53 35.86 12.80
C LYS A 1025 -24.87 36.89 13.87
N THR A 1026 -25.79 36.59 14.77
CA THR A 1026 -26.31 37.53 15.79
C THR A 1026 -25.80 37.25 17.19
N ASP A 1027 -25.38 36.01 17.45
CA ASP A 1027 -24.86 35.50 18.71
C ASP A 1027 -23.34 35.25 18.64
N GLU A 1028 -22.72 35.05 19.80
CA GLU A 1028 -21.30 34.73 19.91
C GLU A 1028 -21.00 33.29 19.45
N GLY A 1029 -19.71 32.98 19.27
CA GLY A 1029 -19.24 31.65 18.84
C GLY A 1029 -19.00 31.54 17.33
N VAL A 1030 -18.74 30.32 16.87
CA VAL A 1030 -18.42 30.05 15.46
C VAL A 1030 -19.61 29.50 14.70
N ALA A 1031 -19.65 29.77 13.41
CA ALA A 1031 -20.53 29.09 12.46
C ALA A 1031 -19.74 28.81 11.19
N TRP A 1032 -20.19 27.82 10.43
CA TRP A 1032 -19.60 27.54 9.13
C TRP A 1032 -20.66 27.05 8.17
N GLY A 1033 -20.48 27.41 6.92
CA GLY A 1033 -21.29 26.91 5.83
C GLY A 1033 -20.47 26.85 4.56
N SER A 1034 -21.17 26.61 3.47
CA SER A 1034 -20.60 26.52 2.16
C SER A 1034 -21.65 26.81 1.10
N VAL A 1035 -21.19 27.29 -0.05
CA VAL A 1035 -21.97 27.32 -1.28
C VAL A 1035 -21.32 26.34 -2.25
N HIS A 1036 -22.04 25.28 -2.61
CA HIS A 1036 -21.63 24.29 -3.60
C HIS A 1036 -22.30 24.60 -4.93
N TRP A 1037 -21.50 24.78 -5.98
CA TRP A 1037 -21.99 25.01 -7.34
C TRP A 1037 -21.55 23.85 -8.23
N GLN A 1038 -22.53 23.16 -8.83
CA GLN A 1038 -22.29 22.11 -9.81
C GLN A 1038 -22.77 22.56 -11.18
N TYR A 1039 -21.95 22.32 -12.19
CA TYR A 1039 -22.26 22.66 -13.57
C TYR A 1039 -21.59 21.67 -14.53
N LEU A 1040 -22.20 21.45 -15.69
CA LEU A 1040 -21.57 20.78 -16.81
C LEU A 1040 -20.79 21.81 -17.64
N GLU A 1041 -19.56 21.47 -18.03
CA GLU A 1041 -18.75 22.30 -18.91
C GLU A 1041 -17.94 21.44 -19.87
N ASP A 1042 -17.65 21.98 -21.06
CA ASP A 1042 -16.69 21.39 -21.98
C ASP A 1042 -15.32 21.30 -21.29
N MET A 1043 -14.79 20.09 -21.18
CA MET A 1043 -13.55 19.79 -20.48
C MET A 1043 -12.36 20.66 -20.95
N THR A 1044 -12.35 21.11 -22.21
CA THR A 1044 -11.33 22.01 -22.77
C THR A 1044 -11.37 23.43 -22.20
N LYS A 1045 -12.47 23.83 -21.57
CA LYS A 1045 -12.68 25.15 -20.97
C LYS A 1045 -12.65 25.14 -19.45
N VAL A 1046 -12.53 23.96 -18.84
CA VAL A 1046 -12.38 23.84 -17.39
C VAL A 1046 -11.04 24.43 -16.99
N THR A 1047 -11.09 25.43 -16.11
CA THR A 1047 -9.92 26.16 -15.61
C THR A 1047 -9.65 25.76 -14.16
N PRO A 1048 -8.40 25.84 -13.66
CA PRO A 1048 -8.11 25.41 -12.29
C PRO A 1048 -8.96 26.15 -11.25
N TYR A 1049 -9.30 25.45 -10.17
CA TYR A 1049 -10.04 26.02 -9.03
C TYR A 1049 -9.14 26.13 -7.80
N GLU A 1050 -8.83 27.38 -7.42
CA GLU A 1050 -8.00 27.72 -6.26
C GLU A 1050 -8.77 28.46 -5.16
N GLY A 1051 -10.11 28.40 -5.21
CA GLY A 1051 -10.99 29.12 -4.28
C GLY A 1051 -11.07 28.53 -2.88
N THR A 1052 -10.41 27.39 -2.63
CA THR A 1052 -10.41 26.70 -1.33
C THR A 1052 -8.98 26.54 -0.79
N PRO A 1053 -8.86 26.14 0.49
CA PRO A 1053 -7.61 25.65 1.07
C PRO A 1053 -6.89 24.53 0.32
N LEU A 1054 -7.61 23.74 -0.48
CA LEU A 1054 -7.03 22.74 -1.36
C LEU A 1054 -6.69 23.37 -2.71
N LYS A 1055 -5.47 23.13 -3.18
CA LYS A 1055 -5.04 23.58 -4.51
C LYS A 1055 -4.39 22.44 -5.25
N LEU A 1056 -4.82 22.24 -6.48
CA LEU A 1056 -4.37 21.16 -7.34
C LEU A 1056 -3.82 21.71 -8.64
N LYS A 1057 -2.63 21.25 -9.03
CA LYS A 1057 -2.04 21.57 -10.33
C LYS A 1057 -1.57 20.29 -11.00
N LYS A 1058 -2.10 20.02 -12.19
CA LYS A 1058 -1.69 18.90 -13.06
C LYS A 1058 -0.63 19.37 -14.06
N SER A 1059 0.37 18.55 -14.31
CA SER A 1059 1.42 18.81 -15.31
C SER A 1059 1.90 17.51 -15.92
N LEU A 1060 2.32 17.55 -17.18
CA LEU A 1060 2.78 16.37 -17.93
C LEU A 1060 4.26 16.48 -18.24
N TYR A 1061 4.96 15.37 -18.05
CA TYR A 1061 6.36 15.20 -18.36
C TYR A 1061 6.55 13.96 -19.22
N THR A 1062 7.56 13.96 -20.08
CA THR A 1062 8.05 12.76 -20.77
C THR A 1062 9.26 12.22 -20.03
N LYS A 1063 9.30 10.92 -19.79
CA LYS A 1063 10.47 10.26 -19.20
C LYS A 1063 11.44 9.85 -20.30
N VAL A 1064 12.63 10.44 -20.28
CA VAL A 1064 13.67 10.24 -21.30
C VAL A 1064 14.87 9.54 -20.67
N ASN A 1065 15.31 8.43 -21.27
CA ASN A 1065 16.50 7.72 -20.82
C ASN A 1065 17.77 8.39 -21.38
N THR A 1066 18.63 8.87 -20.49
CA THR A 1066 19.92 9.49 -20.84
C THR A 1066 21.08 8.61 -20.38
N ALA A 1067 22.31 8.93 -20.80
CA ALA A 1067 23.52 8.25 -20.31
C ALA A 1067 23.72 8.37 -18.78
N LYS A 1068 23.01 9.30 -18.12
CA LYS A 1068 23.03 9.49 -16.65
C LYS A 1068 21.86 8.81 -15.94
N GLY A 1069 20.99 8.10 -16.67
CA GLY A 1069 19.74 7.54 -16.17
C GLY A 1069 18.49 8.28 -16.69
N PRO A 1070 17.29 7.89 -16.22
CA PRO A 1070 16.04 8.51 -16.61
C PRO A 1070 15.93 9.96 -16.10
N VAL A 1071 15.46 10.86 -16.96
CA VAL A 1071 15.21 12.28 -16.65
C VAL A 1071 13.79 12.64 -17.06
N LEU A 1072 13.13 13.51 -16.30
CA LEU A 1072 11.82 14.05 -16.62
C LEU A 1072 11.95 15.38 -17.36
N GLU A 1073 11.41 15.46 -18.56
CA GLU A 1073 11.32 16.70 -19.33
C GLU A 1073 9.88 17.17 -19.41
N PRO A 1074 9.58 18.47 -19.17
CA PRO A 1074 8.23 18.99 -19.40
C PRO A 1074 7.79 18.70 -20.83
N LEU A 1075 6.52 18.34 -21.02
CA LEU A 1075 5.99 17.99 -22.33
C LEU A 1075 6.13 19.18 -23.32
N LYS A 1076 6.98 19.02 -24.34
CA LYS A 1076 7.23 20.01 -25.41
C LYS A 1076 6.61 19.54 -26.73
N SER A 1077 5.36 19.96 -26.97
CA SER A 1077 4.57 19.76 -28.21
C SER A 1077 4.76 18.43 -28.97
N GLY A 1078 3.88 17.46 -28.70
CA GLY A 1078 3.79 16.18 -29.40
C GLY A 1078 4.57 15.05 -28.72
N VAL A 1079 3.93 13.90 -28.49
CA VAL A 1079 4.58 12.64 -28.04
C VAL A 1079 4.44 11.55 -29.10
N ALA A 1080 5.28 10.54 -29.05
CA ALA A 1080 5.19 9.37 -29.92
C ALA A 1080 4.49 8.20 -29.20
N VAL A 1081 3.92 7.28 -29.98
CA VAL A 1081 3.45 5.98 -29.45
C VAL A 1081 4.61 5.24 -28.80
N GLY A 1082 4.40 4.74 -27.59
CA GLY A 1082 5.40 4.06 -26.76
C GLY A 1082 6.07 4.94 -25.71
N ASP A 1083 5.98 6.27 -25.82
CA ASP A 1083 6.54 7.19 -24.82
C ASP A 1083 5.88 6.99 -23.44
N GLU A 1084 6.68 7.10 -22.38
CA GLU A 1084 6.18 7.09 -21.00
C GLU A 1084 5.93 8.55 -20.55
N LEU A 1085 4.66 8.86 -20.33
CA LEU A 1085 4.16 10.13 -19.82
C LEU A 1085 4.02 10.06 -18.30
N ILE A 1086 4.76 10.92 -17.59
CA ILE A 1086 4.61 11.10 -16.15
C ILE A 1086 3.58 12.21 -15.92
N VAL A 1087 2.50 11.83 -15.27
CA VAL A 1087 1.53 12.77 -14.71
C VAL A 1087 2.05 13.20 -13.36
N ARG A 1088 2.38 14.48 -13.24
CA ARG A 1088 2.75 15.10 -11.97
C ARG A 1088 1.57 15.92 -11.47
N ILE A 1089 1.19 15.70 -10.24
CA ILE A 1089 0.18 16.51 -9.58
C ILE A 1089 0.78 17.14 -8.33
N GLU A 1090 0.74 18.46 -8.28
CA GLU A 1090 1.14 19.25 -7.13
C GLU A 1090 -0.12 19.56 -6.31
N LEU A 1091 -0.17 19.04 -5.08
CA LEU A 1091 -1.24 19.23 -4.11
C LEU A 1091 -0.75 20.16 -3.00
N ARG A 1092 -1.47 21.24 -2.74
CA ARG A 1092 -1.19 22.15 -1.62
C ARG A 1092 -2.40 22.22 -0.71
N VAL A 1093 -2.16 22.17 0.59
CA VAL A 1093 -3.20 22.23 1.61
C VAL A 1093 -2.69 22.98 2.84
N ASP A 1094 -3.52 23.85 3.43
CA ASP A 1094 -3.14 24.72 4.55
C ASP A 1094 -3.48 24.14 5.95
N ARG A 1095 -4.20 23.02 5.99
CA ARG A 1095 -4.72 22.35 7.18
C ARG A 1095 -4.69 20.84 7.01
N ASP A 1096 -4.76 20.12 8.11
CA ASP A 1096 -4.85 18.66 8.10
C ASP A 1096 -6.30 18.25 7.72
N LEU A 1097 -6.43 17.36 6.74
CA LEU A 1097 -7.70 16.82 6.24
C LEU A 1097 -7.71 15.30 6.33
N GLU A 1098 -8.89 14.72 6.54
CA GLU A 1098 -9.08 13.27 6.55
C GLU A 1098 -10.03 12.80 5.48
N TYR A 1099 -9.81 11.55 5.05
CA TYR A 1099 -10.58 10.86 4.01
C TYR A 1099 -10.70 11.75 2.77
N VAL A 1100 -9.56 12.02 2.14
CA VAL A 1100 -9.49 12.85 0.93
C VAL A 1100 -9.48 11.93 -0.28
N HIS A 1101 -10.41 12.14 -1.19
CA HIS A 1101 -10.46 11.44 -2.47
C HIS A 1101 -9.92 12.34 -3.57
N LEU A 1102 -8.94 11.84 -4.29
CA LEU A 1102 -8.39 12.44 -5.49
C LEU A 1102 -8.65 11.49 -6.67
N LYS A 1103 -9.20 12.03 -7.74
CA LYS A 1103 -9.47 11.33 -9.00
C LYS A 1103 -8.75 12.07 -10.11
N ASP A 1104 -7.84 11.41 -10.82
CA ASP A 1104 -7.27 11.96 -12.04
C ASP A 1104 -7.70 11.19 -13.29
N GLN A 1105 -8.41 11.88 -14.17
CA GLN A 1105 -8.80 11.35 -15.47
C GLN A 1105 -7.58 11.20 -16.38
N ARG A 1106 -7.69 10.32 -17.39
CA ARG A 1106 -6.65 10.11 -18.41
C ARG A 1106 -7.16 10.25 -19.83
N GLY A 1107 -6.29 10.46 -20.82
CA GLY A 1107 -6.68 10.48 -22.24
C GLY A 1107 -7.07 9.09 -22.75
N SER A 1108 -7.92 9.03 -23.78
CA SER A 1108 -8.33 7.77 -24.43
C SER A 1108 -7.18 7.07 -25.16
N GLY A 1109 -6.16 7.82 -25.60
CA GLY A 1109 -4.95 7.29 -26.22
C GLY A 1109 -3.83 6.90 -25.26
N THR A 1110 -4.05 6.92 -23.94
CA THR A 1110 -3.03 6.55 -22.93
C THR A 1110 -3.49 5.43 -22.01
N GLU A 1111 -2.55 4.56 -21.65
CA GLU A 1111 -2.75 3.40 -20.80
C GLU A 1111 -1.97 3.56 -19.48
N PRO A 1112 -2.52 3.18 -18.32
CA PRO A 1112 -1.76 3.22 -17.06
C PRO A 1112 -0.63 2.19 -17.07
N VAL A 1113 0.52 2.53 -16.48
CA VAL A 1113 1.63 1.56 -16.30
C VAL A 1113 1.39 0.65 -15.10
N ASN A 1114 0.79 1.19 -14.02
CA ASN A 1114 0.36 0.40 -12.87
C ASN A 1114 -1.14 0.10 -12.97
N VAL A 1115 -1.49 -1.18 -13.11
CA VAL A 1115 -2.89 -1.65 -13.22
C VAL A 1115 -3.39 -2.33 -11.94
N LEU A 1116 -2.52 -2.58 -10.96
CA LEU A 1116 -2.90 -3.23 -9.71
C LEU A 1116 -3.20 -2.19 -8.63
N SER A 1117 -4.35 -2.37 -7.99
CA SER A 1117 -4.78 -1.54 -6.86
C SER A 1117 -4.03 -1.92 -5.59
N GLY A 1118 -3.73 -0.95 -4.73
CA GLY A 1118 -3.03 -1.22 -3.47
C GLY A 1118 -2.55 0.02 -2.74
N TYR A 1119 -2.04 -0.19 -1.51
CA TYR A 1119 -1.43 0.88 -0.71
C TYR A 1119 -0.06 1.28 -1.25
N ARG A 1120 0.14 2.59 -1.39
CA ARG A 1120 1.38 3.22 -1.82
C ARG A 1120 1.79 4.30 -0.82
N TYR A 1121 3.09 4.58 -0.81
CA TYR A 1121 3.67 5.69 -0.06
C TYR A 1121 4.68 6.41 -0.96
N GLN A 1122 4.43 7.68 -1.23
CA GLN A 1122 5.27 8.52 -2.09
C GLN A 1122 5.38 9.92 -1.48
N ASP A 1123 6.59 10.48 -1.43
CA ASP A 1123 6.88 11.86 -1.01
C ASP A 1123 6.17 12.33 0.27
N GLY A 1124 6.11 11.44 1.27
CA GLY A 1124 5.54 11.75 2.58
C GLY A 1124 4.04 11.51 2.72
N LEU A 1125 3.39 10.96 1.68
CA LEU A 1125 1.94 10.71 1.67
C LEU A 1125 1.65 9.22 1.45
N ALA A 1126 0.79 8.64 2.29
CA ALA A 1126 0.25 7.30 2.13
C ALA A 1126 -1.16 7.36 1.52
N TYR A 1127 -1.44 6.49 0.56
CA TYR A 1127 -2.76 6.41 -0.08
C TYR A 1127 -3.03 5.01 -0.64
N TYR A 1128 -4.30 4.67 -0.82
CA TYR A 1128 -4.71 3.52 -1.63
C TYR A 1128 -4.96 3.98 -3.07
N GLU A 1129 -4.24 3.38 -4.01
CA GLU A 1129 -4.39 3.64 -5.45
C GLU A 1129 -5.34 2.58 -6.06
N SER A 1130 -6.37 3.03 -6.78
CA SER A 1130 -7.26 2.18 -7.60
C SER A 1130 -7.23 2.68 -9.03
N THR A 1131 -6.61 1.91 -9.92
CA THR A 1131 -6.52 2.24 -11.34
C THR A 1131 -7.71 1.63 -12.09
N ARG A 1132 -8.61 2.48 -12.58
CA ARG A 1132 -9.74 2.09 -13.45
C ARG A 1132 -9.42 2.43 -14.91
N ASP A 1133 -10.35 2.29 -15.84
CA ASP A 1133 -10.10 2.57 -17.26
C ASP A 1133 -10.03 4.07 -17.58
N THR A 1134 -10.89 4.87 -16.96
CA THR A 1134 -11.06 6.29 -17.30
C THR A 1134 -10.32 7.25 -16.39
N ALA A 1135 -9.99 6.80 -15.17
CA ALA A 1135 -9.27 7.58 -14.16
C ALA A 1135 -8.44 6.70 -13.21
N SER A 1136 -7.45 7.31 -12.56
CA SER A 1136 -6.76 6.77 -11.38
C SER A 1136 -7.37 7.41 -10.14
N HIS A 1137 -7.72 6.60 -9.16
CA HIS A 1137 -8.32 7.02 -7.90
C HIS A 1137 -7.29 6.86 -6.79
N PHE A 1138 -7.16 7.90 -5.97
CA PHE A 1138 -6.25 7.95 -4.84
C PHE A 1138 -7.06 8.30 -3.60
N PHE A 1139 -7.07 7.37 -2.65
CA PHE A 1139 -7.81 7.47 -1.40
C PHE A 1139 -6.82 7.71 -0.27
N ILE A 1140 -6.83 8.93 0.28
CA ILE A 1140 -5.87 9.41 1.28
C ILE A 1140 -6.58 9.46 2.63
N ASP A 1141 -6.23 8.56 3.56
CA ASP A 1141 -6.85 8.52 4.89
C ASP A 1141 -6.55 9.80 5.70
N TYR A 1142 -5.31 10.27 5.64
CA TYR A 1142 -4.85 11.48 6.32
C TYR A 1142 -3.94 12.29 5.41
N LEU A 1143 -4.36 13.51 5.08
CA LEU A 1143 -3.61 14.48 4.31
C LEU A 1143 -3.14 15.60 5.25
N PRO A 1144 -1.87 15.57 5.71
CA PRO A 1144 -1.36 16.64 6.55
C PRO A 1144 -1.28 17.98 5.80
N LYS A 1145 -1.19 19.09 6.52
CA LYS A 1145 -0.90 20.40 5.94
C LYS A 1145 0.47 20.39 5.24
N GLY A 1146 0.56 20.96 4.04
CA GLY A 1146 1.81 20.98 3.30
C GLY A 1146 1.65 21.09 1.80
N VAL A 1147 2.76 20.78 1.12
CA VAL A 1147 2.84 20.67 -0.34
C VAL A 1147 3.34 19.28 -0.67
N TYR A 1148 2.56 18.56 -1.46
CA TYR A 1148 2.83 17.21 -1.90
C TYR A 1148 2.95 17.21 -3.42
N VAL A 1149 3.91 16.44 -3.91
CA VAL A 1149 4.05 16.16 -5.34
C VAL A 1149 3.92 14.66 -5.45
N PHE A 1150 2.96 14.20 -6.24
CA PHE A 1150 2.84 12.78 -6.53
C PHE A 1150 2.89 12.60 -8.04
N GLU A 1151 3.52 11.50 -8.44
CA GLU A 1151 3.86 11.22 -9.83
C GLU A 1151 3.50 9.78 -10.15
N TYR A 1152 2.81 9.59 -11.27
CA TYR A 1152 2.55 8.26 -11.78
C TYR A 1152 2.66 8.22 -13.30
N SER A 1153 2.97 7.04 -13.83
CA SER A 1153 3.25 6.83 -15.24
C SER A 1153 2.03 6.36 -16.02
N THR A 1154 1.87 6.91 -17.21
CA THR A 1154 1.02 6.38 -18.28
C THR A 1154 1.88 6.14 -19.53
N ARG A 1155 1.47 5.22 -20.40
CA ARG A 1155 2.11 4.95 -21.67
C ARG A 1155 1.21 5.43 -22.81
N VAL A 1156 1.82 6.08 -23.79
CA VAL A 1156 1.12 6.53 -25.00
C VAL A 1156 0.89 5.33 -25.91
N GLN A 1157 -0.36 5.07 -26.29
CA GLN A 1157 -0.72 3.87 -27.04
C GLN A 1157 -1.26 4.14 -28.44
N LEU A 1158 -2.02 5.22 -28.66
CA LEU A 1158 -2.67 5.50 -29.95
C LEU A 1158 -2.32 6.91 -30.46
N ARG A 1159 -2.03 7.03 -31.77
CA ARG A 1159 -1.84 8.32 -32.45
C ARG A 1159 -3.16 9.07 -32.53
N GLY A 1160 -3.13 10.39 -32.32
CA GLY A 1160 -4.35 11.16 -32.20
C GLY A 1160 -4.23 12.46 -31.42
N GLU A 1161 -5.39 13.06 -31.16
CA GLU A 1161 -5.58 14.28 -30.39
C GLU A 1161 -6.61 14.01 -29.31
N TYR A 1162 -6.20 14.17 -28.05
CA TYR A 1162 -7.03 13.85 -26.89
C TYR A 1162 -6.95 14.93 -25.83
N GLN A 1163 -7.96 14.96 -24.98
CA GLN A 1163 -7.88 15.63 -23.69
C GLN A 1163 -7.43 14.65 -22.62
N THR A 1164 -6.43 15.04 -21.83
CA THR A 1164 -5.97 14.20 -20.71
C THR A 1164 -6.95 14.12 -19.55
N GLY A 1165 -7.97 14.99 -19.52
CA GLY A 1165 -8.94 15.07 -18.45
C GLY A 1165 -8.43 15.82 -17.23
N VAL A 1166 -9.34 16.08 -16.29
CA VAL A 1166 -9.07 16.86 -15.08
C VAL A 1166 -8.67 15.96 -13.91
N ALA A 1167 -7.83 16.51 -13.04
CA ALA A 1167 -7.66 15.99 -11.69
C ALA A 1167 -8.63 16.71 -10.75
N GLN A 1168 -9.33 15.97 -9.89
CA GLN A 1168 -10.31 16.48 -8.93
C GLN A 1168 -9.95 15.94 -7.54
N ILE A 1169 -9.96 16.80 -6.52
CA ILE A 1169 -9.70 16.42 -5.14
C ILE A 1169 -10.76 17.00 -4.22
N GLN A 1170 -11.20 16.22 -3.24
CA GLN A 1170 -12.16 16.68 -2.23
C GLN A 1170 -11.98 15.94 -0.90
N CYS A 1171 -12.18 16.66 0.20
CA CYS A 1171 -12.37 16.03 1.51
C CYS A 1171 -13.78 15.43 1.58
N MET A 1172 -13.88 14.16 1.97
CA MET A 1172 -15.15 13.45 1.95
C MET A 1172 -16.06 13.84 3.14
N TYR A 1173 -15.48 14.28 4.27
CA TYR A 1173 -16.23 14.78 5.43
C TYR A 1173 -16.58 16.26 5.36
N ALA A 1174 -15.80 17.04 4.60
CA ALA A 1174 -16.01 18.47 4.39
C ALA A 1174 -15.85 18.78 2.89
N PRO A 1175 -16.85 18.43 2.06
CA PRO A 1175 -16.80 18.57 0.60
C PRO A 1175 -16.59 20.00 0.11
N GLU A 1176 -16.80 21.01 0.97
CA GLU A 1176 -16.48 22.41 0.70
C GLU A 1176 -14.97 22.66 0.52
N PHE A 1177 -14.13 21.75 1.02
CA PHE A 1177 -12.73 21.66 0.67
C PHE A 1177 -12.60 20.76 -0.54
N ASN A 1178 -12.69 21.36 -1.73
CA ASN A 1178 -12.42 20.71 -3.00
C ASN A 1178 -11.57 21.59 -3.93
N SER A 1179 -10.96 20.97 -4.92
CA SER A 1179 -10.20 21.65 -5.97
C SER A 1179 -10.17 20.76 -7.21
N HIS A 1180 -9.89 21.36 -8.36
CA HIS A 1180 -9.63 20.63 -9.58
C HIS A 1180 -8.62 21.37 -10.46
N SER A 1181 -7.92 20.61 -11.30
CA SER A 1181 -7.05 21.16 -12.33
C SER A 1181 -7.83 21.53 -13.59
N GLU A 1182 -7.13 22.11 -14.56
CA GLU A 1182 -7.55 22.09 -15.97
C GLU A 1182 -7.28 20.72 -16.62
N SER A 1183 -7.88 20.49 -17.78
CA SER A 1183 -7.48 19.41 -18.68
C SER A 1183 -6.36 19.91 -19.59
N LEU A 1184 -5.38 19.04 -19.86
CA LEU A 1184 -4.27 19.37 -20.76
C LEU A 1184 -4.48 18.68 -22.12
N PRO A 1185 -4.27 19.38 -23.25
CA PRO A 1185 -4.31 18.77 -24.58
C PRO A 1185 -3.11 17.85 -24.78
N LEU A 1186 -3.35 16.71 -25.41
CA LEU A 1186 -2.32 15.74 -25.77
C LEU A 1186 -2.38 15.46 -27.27
N LEU A 1187 -1.31 15.82 -27.97
CA LEU A 1187 -1.09 15.47 -29.37
C LEU A 1187 -0.12 14.28 -29.43
N VAL A 1188 -0.56 13.16 -29.98
CA VAL A 1188 0.24 11.97 -30.20
C VAL A 1188 0.50 11.81 -31.69
N ARG A 1189 1.77 11.84 -32.10
CA ARG A 1189 2.17 11.83 -33.50
C ARG A 1189 2.51 10.46 -34.02
#